data_AF-A0A2D8ETH6-F1
#
_entry.id   AF-A0A2D8ETH6-F1
#
_cell.length_a   1.000
_cell.length_b   1.000
_cell.length_c   1.000
_cell.angle_alpha   90.00
_cell.angle_beta   90.00
_cell.angle_gamma   90.00
#
_symmetry.space_group_name_H-M   'P 1'
#
loop_
_entity.id
_entity.type
_entity.pdbx_description
1 polymer ?
#
loop_
_entity_poly.entity_id
_entity_poly.type
_entity_poly.pdbx_seq_one_letter_code
_entity_poly.pdbx_strand_id
1 'polypeptide(L)'
;MVKDIFTAIFFLVMCFIVMINCMSCSDVGVEPNVLPTLESEEKIDLTDPKLKSKDETIGGSAEPQLQNAFFLKEQYEKNCHESVWFFCPPSIFSDEIWEFELVTDICVDPPKIIYMGDCEKKFDCDPANSEIKIIPCAYDQNTIGLKEQWCDKGIIKTGPCEACGDEICDGEDNDCDGEVDEDITPGACTNECGQGELLCVDGEEVCYGEKPEEEICDYIDNDCDGEVDEDQLNACGLCGEVPIEVCNGIDDDCDGFLDEDMTQQCETDCGVGIEYCSSGQWIGCTAKEPSLEFCDGQDNDCDGLVDEDLDCLCTLQLVGALLPCTEPPLECGQGFKTCECANLECTEFSVTSCFAACSYSVGISPGETCDMFKGMITFETCNNHDDNCNGLIDEDLYQACYTGPPETVGVGLCKAGSMVCEAGQFGAFYEFEDGTTSFVTDLCEGEVLPKDTDDCNGEDDNCDGFVDDGQELVDTDILFIVDASGSMLDDIKAVMAALNQFAVSYKDEEVIQWGLIFGPVKENNNPSGGFLTPQYNKLITNLVPFSEFSLALASMSNYYNGYLGGKEAILDLLYLSIHNLVPFGNLPYQIDVLSYDYPTSSTVPDDYYLVPDVQNFEINWRDDSNRVIIIFSDEPMQSYLKMFGDTSDWMTIYDEYIQQQDILNVLAGTFDLKIYPFTPESLKDGISGFGSGNYEIYATATGGKWYELSDITAEMYLNLMEIIGENACE
;
A
#
# COMPACT_ATOMS: atom_id res chain seq x y z
N MET A 1 -18.03 -34.97 8.11
CA MET A 1 -19.21 -35.85 7.95
C MET A 1 -20.38 -35.22 7.18
N VAL A 2 -20.70 -33.93 7.33
CA VAL A 2 -21.71 -33.28 6.46
C VAL A 2 -21.07 -32.69 5.18
N LYS A 3 -19.89 -32.06 5.27
CA LYS A 3 -19.15 -31.54 4.10
C LYS A 3 -18.84 -32.63 3.04
N ASP A 4 -18.52 -33.85 3.45
CA ASP A 4 -18.16 -34.97 2.55
C ASP A 4 -19.32 -35.45 1.64
N ILE A 5 -20.57 -35.16 2.00
CA ILE A 5 -21.76 -35.63 1.28
C ILE A 5 -22.04 -34.74 0.05
N PHE A 6 -21.82 -33.42 0.16
CA PHE A 6 -22.07 -32.51 -0.96
C PHE A 6 -21.08 -32.70 -2.11
N THR A 7 -19.78 -32.86 -1.82
CA THR A 7 -18.76 -33.13 -2.83
C THR A 7 -19.02 -34.46 -3.57
N ALA A 8 -19.49 -35.49 -2.84
CA ALA A 8 -19.87 -36.76 -3.43
C ALA A 8 -21.11 -36.66 -4.35
N ILE A 9 -22.08 -35.81 -4.02
CA ILE A 9 -23.28 -35.57 -4.86
C ILE A 9 -22.90 -34.80 -6.13
N PHE A 10 -22.04 -33.79 -6.04
CA PHE A 10 -21.61 -32.98 -7.18
C PHE A 10 -20.93 -33.83 -8.27
N PHE A 11 -19.99 -34.71 -7.88
CA PHE A 11 -19.35 -35.64 -8.81
C PHE A 11 -20.31 -36.70 -9.38
N LEU A 12 -21.32 -37.13 -8.63
CA LEU A 12 -22.32 -38.09 -9.10
C LEU A 12 -23.24 -37.49 -10.18
N VAL A 13 -23.58 -36.20 -10.07
CA VAL A 13 -24.40 -35.48 -11.06
C VAL A 13 -23.60 -35.23 -12.34
N MET A 14 -22.34 -34.80 -12.25
CA MET A 14 -21.45 -34.63 -13.41
C MET A 14 -21.24 -35.95 -14.18
N CYS A 15 -21.03 -37.07 -13.49
CA CYS A 15 -20.94 -38.39 -14.14
C CYS A 15 -22.25 -38.83 -14.84
N PHE A 16 -23.42 -38.33 -14.42
CA PHE A 16 -24.69 -38.70 -15.02
C PHE A 16 -24.96 -37.97 -16.35
N ILE A 17 -24.54 -36.70 -16.45
CA ILE A 17 -24.71 -35.88 -17.66
C ILE A 17 -23.86 -36.43 -18.82
N VAL A 18 -22.64 -36.88 -18.54
CA VAL A 18 -21.73 -37.46 -19.56
C VAL A 18 -22.23 -38.81 -20.11
N MET A 19 -23.08 -39.55 -19.39
CA MET A 19 -23.63 -40.84 -19.88
C MET A 19 -24.82 -40.72 -20.83
N ILE A 20 -25.46 -39.55 -20.96
CA ILE A 20 -26.72 -39.43 -21.73
C ILE A 20 -26.49 -39.27 -23.24
N ASN A 21 -25.31 -38.83 -23.68
CA ASN A 21 -24.98 -38.60 -25.10
C ASN A 21 -24.36 -39.80 -25.84
N CYS A 22 -24.54 -41.04 -25.35
CA CYS A 22 -24.11 -42.23 -26.06
C CYS A 22 -25.19 -43.33 -26.12
N MET A 23 -25.49 -43.75 -27.36
CA MET A 23 -26.24 -44.94 -27.80
C MET A 23 -27.78 -44.85 -27.89
N SER A 24 -28.25 -44.67 -29.13
CA SER A 24 -29.12 -45.68 -29.77
C SER A 24 -28.34 -46.25 -30.98
N CYS A 25 -27.87 -47.51 -30.99
CA CYS A 25 -28.61 -48.79 -31.18
C CYS A 25 -29.29 -48.88 -32.56
N SER A 26 -28.71 -49.57 -33.57
CA SER A 26 -28.65 -51.05 -33.79
C SER A 26 -29.94 -51.60 -34.45
N ASP A 27 -29.96 -52.61 -35.35
CA ASP A 27 -28.98 -53.65 -35.71
C ASP A 27 -29.37 -54.36 -37.06
N VAL A 28 -28.69 -55.48 -37.38
CA VAL A 28 -28.94 -56.52 -38.44
C VAL A 28 -28.31 -56.16 -39.80
N GLY A 29 -27.30 -56.86 -40.36
CA GLY A 29 -26.83 -58.26 -40.21
C GLY A 29 -27.33 -59.12 -41.41
N VAL A 30 -26.58 -60.01 -42.08
CA VAL A 30 -25.25 -60.61 -41.90
C VAL A 30 -24.67 -61.02 -43.29
N GLU A 31 -23.35 -60.98 -43.39
CA GLU A 31 -22.36 -61.71 -44.25
C GLU A 31 -22.72 -63.08 -44.92
N PRO A 32 -21.84 -63.73 -45.75
CA PRO A 32 -20.57 -63.27 -46.37
C PRO A 32 -20.31 -63.75 -47.84
N ASN A 33 -19.13 -63.38 -48.38
CA ASN A 33 -18.03 -64.28 -48.85
C ASN A 33 -17.44 -64.16 -50.28
N VAL A 34 -16.10 -64.01 -50.28
CA VAL A 34 -15.08 -64.58 -51.19
C VAL A 34 -14.59 -63.80 -52.44
N LEU A 35 -13.28 -63.47 -52.35
CA LEU A 35 -12.25 -63.14 -53.35
C LEU A 35 -12.24 -64.03 -54.63
N PRO A 36 -11.60 -63.63 -55.77
CA PRO A 36 -10.17 -63.27 -55.78
C PRO A 36 -9.65 -62.22 -56.80
N THR A 37 -8.37 -61.95 -56.59
CA THR A 37 -7.37 -61.13 -57.32
C THR A 37 -6.99 -61.65 -58.72
N LEU A 38 -6.53 -60.75 -59.60
CA LEU A 38 -5.18 -60.73 -60.26
C LEU A 38 -5.19 -59.93 -61.60
N GLU A 39 -4.12 -59.14 -61.83
CA GLU A 39 -3.41 -58.88 -63.12
C GLU A 39 -4.21 -58.37 -64.36
N SER A 40 -3.66 -57.64 -65.35
CA SER A 40 -2.36 -56.96 -65.58
C SER A 40 -2.55 -55.90 -66.69
N GLU A 41 -1.49 -55.16 -67.04
CA GLU A 41 -1.46 -54.24 -68.20
C GLU A 41 -1.71 -54.96 -69.55
N GLU A 42 -2.32 -54.28 -70.54
CA GLU A 42 -1.70 -54.13 -71.88
C GLU A 42 -2.37 -53.05 -72.77
N LYS A 43 -1.62 -52.61 -73.80
CA LYS A 43 -2.00 -51.65 -74.87
C LYS A 43 -2.81 -52.32 -76.00
N ILE A 44 -2.94 -51.60 -77.15
CA ILE A 44 -3.17 -52.05 -78.55
C ILE A 44 -4.60 -51.74 -79.06
N ASP A 45 -4.86 -51.30 -80.30
CA ASP A 45 -4.07 -50.61 -81.35
C ASP A 45 -5.08 -50.09 -82.41
N LEU A 46 -4.74 -49.04 -83.16
CA LEU A 46 -5.60 -48.39 -84.17
C LEU A 46 -5.26 -48.86 -85.60
N THR A 47 -5.50 -50.13 -85.94
CA THR A 47 -5.33 -50.64 -87.32
C THR A 47 -6.41 -51.62 -87.84
N ASP A 48 -7.38 -51.08 -88.61
CA ASP A 48 -8.12 -51.73 -89.73
C ASP A 48 -9.13 -52.88 -89.39
N PRO A 49 -9.91 -53.47 -90.34
CA PRO A 49 -10.75 -52.94 -91.43
C PRO A 49 -12.26 -53.32 -91.34
N LYS A 50 -13.09 -52.70 -92.22
CA LYS A 50 -14.53 -52.98 -92.55
C LYS A 50 -15.53 -52.29 -91.60
N LEU A 51 -16.50 -51.52 -92.09
CA LEU A 51 -17.57 -51.95 -93.02
C LEU A 51 -17.84 -51.00 -94.20
N LYS A 52 -18.51 -51.50 -95.24
CA LYS A 52 -18.64 -50.90 -96.59
C LYS A 52 -20.10 -50.61 -97.00
N SER A 53 -20.30 -49.57 -97.82
CA SER A 53 -21.09 -49.61 -99.08
C SER A 53 -20.92 -48.25 -99.84
N LYS A 54 -20.51 -48.17 -101.13
CA LYS A 54 -21.20 -48.57 -102.40
C LYS A 54 -22.47 -47.71 -102.67
N ASP A 55 -22.84 -47.17 -103.84
CA ASP A 55 -22.49 -47.32 -105.29
C ASP A 55 -23.09 -46.15 -106.15
N GLU A 56 -22.79 -45.85 -107.44
CA GLU A 56 -21.68 -46.11 -108.39
C GLU A 56 -21.77 -45.16 -109.65
N THR A 57 -20.80 -44.22 -109.85
CA THR A 57 -20.13 -43.91 -111.16
C THR A 57 -20.76 -43.10 -112.34
N ILE A 58 -19.86 -42.74 -113.29
CA ILE A 58 -20.02 -42.22 -114.69
C ILE A 58 -20.42 -40.73 -114.84
N GLY A 59 -19.81 -39.87 -115.67
CA GLY A 59 -18.67 -40.00 -116.59
C GLY A 59 -18.94 -39.28 -117.94
N GLY A 60 -18.22 -38.20 -118.27
CA GLY A 60 -18.42 -37.46 -119.53
C GLY A 60 -17.44 -36.31 -119.75
N SER A 61 -16.87 -36.22 -120.96
CA SER A 61 -15.87 -35.21 -121.35
C SER A 61 -16.51 -34.01 -122.05
N ALA A 62 -16.20 -32.80 -121.56
CA ALA A 62 -16.26 -31.55 -122.31
C ALA A 62 -15.35 -30.50 -121.63
N GLU A 63 -14.51 -29.84 -122.41
CA GLU A 63 -13.58 -28.78 -121.97
C GLU A 63 -13.73 -27.59 -122.92
N PRO A 64 -13.35 -26.36 -122.50
CA PRO A 64 -13.82 -25.58 -121.36
C PRO A 64 -14.70 -24.40 -121.84
N GLN A 65 -15.33 -23.60 -120.96
CA GLN A 65 -15.41 -22.12 -121.07
C GLN A 65 -15.91 -21.45 -119.76
N LEU A 66 -15.02 -20.70 -119.10
CA LEU A 66 -15.29 -19.43 -118.40
C LEU A 66 -16.39 -19.33 -117.32
N GLN A 67 -16.31 -20.10 -116.22
CA GLN A 67 -16.99 -19.78 -114.93
C GLN A 67 -16.09 -19.90 -113.68
N ASN A 68 -14.77 -19.92 -113.85
CA ASN A 68 -13.77 -20.13 -112.77
C ASN A 68 -13.51 -18.89 -111.89
N ALA A 69 -14.56 -18.25 -111.37
CA ALA A 69 -14.46 -17.18 -110.38
C ALA A 69 -15.30 -17.43 -109.13
N PHE A 70 -16.43 -18.14 -109.24
CA PHE A 70 -17.34 -18.37 -108.10
C PHE A 70 -16.83 -19.50 -107.18
N PHE A 71 -16.55 -20.68 -107.74
CA PHE A 71 -15.97 -21.82 -107.00
C PHE A 71 -14.61 -21.51 -106.37
N LEU A 72 -13.80 -20.69 -107.02
CA LEU A 72 -12.50 -20.25 -106.50
C LEU A 72 -12.64 -19.33 -105.28
N LYS A 73 -13.74 -18.56 -105.19
CA LYS A 73 -14.05 -17.73 -104.02
C LYS A 73 -14.56 -18.58 -102.88
N GLU A 74 -15.58 -19.41 -103.11
CA GLU A 74 -16.20 -20.25 -102.08
C GLU A 74 -15.22 -21.26 -101.45
N GLN A 75 -14.29 -21.80 -102.25
CA GLN A 75 -13.22 -22.69 -101.76
C GLN A 75 -12.05 -21.93 -101.11
N TYR A 76 -11.83 -20.66 -101.44
CA TYR A 76 -10.91 -19.79 -100.70
C TYR A 76 -11.49 -19.44 -99.33
N GLU A 77 -12.73 -18.93 -99.29
CA GLU A 77 -13.44 -18.61 -98.05
C GLU A 77 -13.45 -19.81 -97.08
N LYS A 78 -13.71 -21.03 -97.57
CA LYS A 78 -13.72 -22.23 -96.73
C LYS A 78 -12.35 -22.74 -96.24
N ASN A 79 -11.25 -22.35 -96.91
CA ASN A 79 -9.89 -22.76 -96.54
C ASN A 79 -9.11 -21.66 -95.80
N CYS A 80 -9.57 -20.42 -95.91
CA CYS A 80 -8.84 -19.22 -95.49
C CYS A 80 -9.61 -18.36 -94.49
N HIS A 81 -10.92 -18.54 -94.32
CA HIS A 81 -11.68 -17.88 -93.26
C HIS A 81 -11.77 -18.81 -92.05
N GLU A 82 -11.33 -18.34 -90.89
CA GLU A 82 -11.48 -19.05 -89.62
C GLU A 82 -12.44 -18.27 -88.72
N SER A 83 -13.46 -18.97 -88.18
CA SER A 83 -14.40 -18.45 -87.19
C SER A 83 -13.89 -18.78 -85.80
N VAL A 84 -13.65 -17.76 -84.97
CA VAL A 84 -13.29 -17.91 -83.55
C VAL A 84 -14.23 -17.05 -82.71
N TRP A 85 -14.76 -17.62 -81.64
CA TRP A 85 -15.63 -16.92 -80.70
C TRP A 85 -14.80 -16.28 -79.59
N PHE A 86 -15.07 -15.02 -79.29
CA PHE A 86 -14.42 -14.27 -78.23
C PHE A 86 -15.46 -13.71 -77.27
N PHE A 87 -15.13 -13.67 -75.97
CA PHE A 87 -15.94 -12.94 -75.00
C PHE A 87 -15.91 -11.44 -75.32
N CYS A 88 -17.06 -10.79 -75.20
CA CYS A 88 -17.14 -9.35 -75.30
C CYS A 88 -16.37 -8.69 -74.13
N PRO A 89 -15.77 -7.50 -74.33
CA PRO A 89 -15.16 -6.77 -73.23
C PRO A 89 -16.19 -6.54 -72.10
N PRO A 90 -15.86 -6.81 -70.83
CA PRO A 90 -16.85 -6.80 -69.77
C PRO A 90 -17.46 -5.41 -69.58
N SER A 91 -18.79 -5.33 -69.66
CA SER A 91 -19.54 -4.22 -69.07
C SER A 91 -19.37 -4.30 -67.55
N ILE A 92 -18.84 -3.24 -66.95
CA ILE A 92 -18.42 -3.15 -65.54
C ILE A 92 -19.59 -3.33 -64.53
N PHE A 93 -20.80 -3.57 -65.01
CA PHE A 93 -22.06 -3.55 -64.24
C PHE A 93 -23.03 -4.70 -64.60
N SER A 94 -22.54 -5.83 -65.13
CA SER A 94 -23.40 -7.01 -65.40
C SER A 94 -22.64 -8.33 -65.29
N ASP A 95 -23.15 -9.26 -64.48
CA ASP A 95 -22.64 -10.65 -64.36
C ASP A 95 -22.91 -11.52 -65.61
N GLU A 96 -23.60 -10.97 -66.61
CA GLU A 96 -23.96 -11.66 -67.87
C GLU A 96 -22.73 -11.91 -68.76
N ILE A 97 -22.61 -13.12 -69.29
CA ILE A 97 -21.53 -13.47 -70.23
C ILE A 97 -22.02 -13.35 -71.67
N TRP A 98 -21.36 -12.50 -72.45
CA TRP A 98 -21.64 -12.22 -73.85
C TRP A 98 -20.46 -12.64 -74.74
N GLU A 99 -20.74 -13.21 -75.91
CA GLU A 99 -19.74 -13.64 -76.89
C GLU A 99 -20.05 -13.08 -78.29
N PHE A 100 -19.03 -12.93 -79.14
CA PHE A 100 -19.19 -12.53 -80.54
C PHE A 100 -18.32 -13.40 -81.46
N GLU A 101 -18.79 -13.63 -82.69
CA GLU A 101 -18.01 -14.33 -83.72
C GLU A 101 -17.04 -13.36 -84.40
N LEU A 102 -15.75 -13.72 -84.44
CA LEU A 102 -14.75 -13.04 -85.26
C LEU A 102 -14.33 -13.96 -86.41
N VAL A 103 -14.42 -13.46 -87.64
CA VAL A 103 -14.00 -14.19 -88.84
C VAL A 103 -12.78 -13.51 -89.46
N THR A 104 -11.65 -14.23 -89.52
CA THR A 104 -10.36 -13.73 -90.02
C THR A 104 -9.92 -14.46 -91.28
N ASP A 105 -9.35 -13.72 -92.24
CA ASP A 105 -8.63 -14.27 -93.39
C ASP A 105 -7.20 -14.61 -92.96
N ILE A 106 -6.93 -15.89 -92.76
CA ILE A 106 -5.62 -16.42 -92.35
C ILE A 106 -4.67 -16.68 -93.54
N CYS A 107 -5.16 -16.52 -94.78
CA CYS A 107 -4.34 -16.68 -96.00
C CYS A 107 -3.70 -15.36 -96.48
N VAL A 108 -3.95 -14.25 -95.78
CA VAL A 108 -3.28 -12.96 -95.97
C VAL A 108 -2.32 -12.74 -94.81
N ASP A 109 -1.12 -12.22 -95.08
CA ASP A 109 -0.10 -11.93 -94.06
C ASP A 109 0.09 -10.39 -93.93
N PRO A 110 -0.17 -9.78 -92.76
CA PRO A 110 -0.74 -10.39 -91.55
C PRO A 110 -2.25 -10.73 -91.70
N PRO A 111 -2.78 -11.69 -90.91
CA PRO A 111 -4.19 -12.09 -90.96
C PRO A 111 -5.15 -10.92 -90.79
N LYS A 112 -6.23 -10.92 -91.57
CA LYS A 112 -7.13 -9.77 -91.66
C LYS A 112 -8.54 -10.11 -91.18
N ILE A 113 -9.07 -9.33 -90.23
CA ILE A 113 -10.48 -9.41 -89.84
C ILE A 113 -11.37 -9.05 -91.03
N ILE A 114 -12.32 -9.94 -91.34
CA ILE A 114 -13.29 -9.83 -92.44
C ILE A 114 -14.66 -9.45 -91.90
N TYR A 115 -15.04 -10.07 -90.78
CA TYR A 115 -16.30 -9.85 -90.09
C TYR A 115 -16.08 -9.94 -88.58
N MET A 116 -16.83 -9.14 -87.84
CA MET A 116 -16.95 -9.16 -86.40
C MET A 116 -18.45 -9.04 -86.13
N GLY A 117 -19.02 -10.04 -85.45
CA GLY A 117 -20.42 -10.06 -85.06
C GLY A 117 -20.73 -9.06 -83.96
N ASP A 118 -22.03 -8.82 -83.76
CA ASP A 118 -22.52 -8.17 -82.55
C ASP A 118 -22.43 -9.15 -81.36
N CYS A 119 -22.39 -8.63 -80.15
CA CYS A 119 -22.40 -9.45 -78.93
C CYS A 119 -23.75 -10.14 -78.75
N GLU A 120 -23.74 -11.46 -78.60
CA GLU A 120 -24.90 -12.28 -78.24
C GLU A 120 -24.75 -12.82 -76.80
N LYS A 121 -25.84 -12.79 -76.02
CA LYS A 121 -25.84 -13.23 -74.62
C LYS A 121 -25.79 -14.76 -74.54
N LYS A 122 -24.83 -15.29 -73.78
CA LYS A 122 -24.59 -16.73 -73.66
C LYS A 122 -25.01 -17.31 -72.31
N PHE A 123 -24.74 -16.60 -71.21
CA PHE A 123 -25.15 -16.99 -69.85
C PHE A 123 -25.66 -15.79 -69.05
N ASP A 124 -26.53 -16.03 -68.08
CA ASP A 124 -27.06 -15.00 -67.17
C ASP A 124 -26.06 -14.62 -66.06
N CYS A 125 -25.16 -15.55 -65.73
CA CYS A 125 -24.14 -15.44 -64.68
C CYS A 125 -22.95 -16.34 -65.02
N ASP A 126 -21.79 -16.15 -64.36
CA ASP A 126 -20.63 -17.03 -64.54
C ASP A 126 -20.86 -18.41 -63.92
N PRO A 127 -20.84 -19.53 -64.69
CA PRO A 127 -20.97 -20.88 -64.16
C PRO A 127 -19.87 -21.30 -63.16
N ALA A 128 -18.75 -20.57 -63.09
CA ALA A 128 -17.69 -20.78 -62.11
C ALA A 128 -17.89 -20.00 -60.80
N ASN A 129 -18.79 -19.00 -60.77
CA ASN A 129 -19.13 -18.30 -59.53
C ASN A 129 -20.16 -19.10 -58.73
N SER A 130 -19.80 -19.44 -57.49
CA SER A 130 -20.65 -20.14 -56.51
C SER A 130 -21.11 -19.25 -55.35
N GLU A 131 -20.86 -17.94 -55.39
CA GLU A 131 -21.36 -16.97 -54.43
C GLU A 131 -22.90 -16.95 -54.43
N ILE A 132 -23.46 -16.96 -53.22
CA ILE A 132 -24.87 -16.68 -52.99
C ILE A 132 -24.97 -15.18 -52.66
N LYS A 133 -25.76 -14.45 -53.44
CA LYS A 133 -26.07 -13.04 -53.22
C LYS A 133 -27.43 -12.94 -52.55
N ILE A 134 -27.53 -12.26 -51.42
CA ILE A 134 -28.83 -11.91 -50.83
C ILE A 134 -29.36 -10.69 -51.60
N ILE A 135 -30.62 -10.74 -52.04
CA ILE A 135 -31.26 -9.65 -52.78
C ILE A 135 -32.67 -9.37 -52.25
N PRO A 136 -33.12 -8.09 -52.27
CA PRO A 136 -34.47 -7.74 -51.83
C PRO A 136 -35.54 -8.29 -52.78
N CYS A 137 -36.67 -8.66 -52.19
CA CYS A 137 -37.88 -9.12 -52.85
C CYS A 137 -39.12 -8.50 -52.20
N ALA A 138 -40.23 -8.44 -52.93
CA ALA A 138 -41.52 -8.06 -52.36
C ALA A 138 -42.17 -9.34 -51.78
N TYR A 139 -42.35 -9.38 -50.46
CA TYR A 139 -43.00 -10.50 -49.79
C TYR A 139 -44.53 -10.38 -49.93
N ASP A 140 -45.08 -9.19 -49.66
CA ASP A 140 -46.48 -8.85 -49.99
C ASP A 140 -46.62 -7.47 -50.68
N GLN A 141 -47.77 -6.79 -50.53
CA GLN A 141 -48.01 -5.47 -51.13
C GLN A 141 -47.34 -4.31 -50.37
N ASN A 142 -46.95 -4.53 -49.12
CA ASN A 142 -46.45 -3.54 -48.18
C ASN A 142 -45.17 -3.97 -47.43
N THR A 143 -44.85 -5.27 -47.36
CA THR A 143 -43.61 -5.77 -46.72
C THR A 143 -42.52 -6.14 -47.74
N ILE A 144 -41.29 -5.75 -47.40
CA ILE A 144 -40.07 -6.17 -48.08
C ILE A 144 -39.62 -7.50 -47.46
N GLY A 145 -38.89 -8.28 -48.23
CA GLY A 145 -38.28 -9.52 -47.81
C GLY A 145 -36.90 -9.68 -48.44
N LEU A 146 -36.10 -10.61 -47.93
CA LEU A 146 -34.84 -11.01 -48.54
C LEU A 146 -34.97 -12.41 -49.18
N LYS A 147 -34.12 -12.65 -50.18
CA LYS A 147 -33.95 -13.99 -50.76
C LYS A 147 -32.56 -14.21 -51.30
N GLU A 148 -32.11 -15.45 -51.20
CA GLU A 148 -30.90 -15.92 -51.87
C GLU A 148 -31.04 -15.89 -53.40
N GLN A 149 -29.94 -15.54 -54.07
CA GLN A 149 -29.73 -15.64 -55.51
C GLN A 149 -28.39 -16.31 -55.79
N TRP A 150 -28.37 -17.34 -56.64
CA TRP A 150 -27.13 -18.07 -56.99
C TRP A 150 -27.10 -18.47 -58.46
N CYS A 151 -25.91 -18.78 -58.98
CA CYS A 151 -25.73 -19.25 -60.34
C CYS A 151 -25.77 -20.79 -60.41
N ASP A 152 -26.81 -21.38 -60.99
CA ASP A 152 -26.81 -22.83 -61.34
C ASP A 152 -26.45 -22.96 -62.82
N LYS A 153 -25.17 -23.27 -63.09
CA LYS A 153 -24.63 -23.60 -64.43
C LYS A 153 -24.90 -22.52 -65.49
N GLY A 154 -24.74 -21.26 -65.12
CA GLY A 154 -24.91 -20.11 -66.02
C GLY A 154 -26.35 -19.58 -66.12
N ILE A 155 -27.26 -20.06 -65.28
CA ILE A 155 -28.63 -19.55 -65.15
C ILE A 155 -28.84 -19.10 -63.71
N ILE A 156 -29.34 -17.88 -63.53
CA ILE A 156 -29.67 -17.34 -62.21
C ILE A 156 -30.86 -18.09 -61.61
N LYS A 157 -30.72 -18.52 -60.35
CA LYS A 157 -31.76 -19.08 -59.50
C LYS A 157 -31.98 -18.18 -58.29
N THR A 158 -33.18 -18.23 -57.71
CA THR A 158 -33.47 -17.57 -56.43
C THR A 158 -34.24 -18.48 -55.50
N GLY A 159 -34.02 -18.33 -54.20
CA GLY A 159 -34.74 -19.01 -53.13
C GLY A 159 -36.18 -18.49 -52.94
N PRO A 160 -36.87 -18.97 -51.88
CA PRO A 160 -38.09 -18.32 -51.38
C PRO A 160 -37.77 -16.88 -50.94
N CYS A 161 -38.79 -16.03 -50.90
CA CYS A 161 -38.71 -14.72 -50.26
C CYS A 161 -39.11 -14.92 -48.80
N GLU A 162 -38.26 -14.50 -47.86
CA GLU A 162 -38.52 -14.54 -46.42
C GLU A 162 -38.86 -13.11 -45.97
N ALA A 163 -39.81 -12.97 -45.04
CA ALA A 163 -40.34 -11.66 -44.65
C ALA A 163 -39.46 -11.06 -43.55
N CYS A 164 -39.13 -9.79 -43.71
CA CYS A 164 -38.43 -9.04 -42.68
C CYS A 164 -39.40 -8.67 -41.53
N GLY A 165 -38.88 -8.63 -40.31
CA GLY A 165 -39.62 -8.47 -39.07
C GLY A 165 -39.59 -7.06 -38.49
N ASP A 166 -39.73 -6.97 -37.17
CA ASP A 166 -39.26 -5.85 -36.36
C ASP A 166 -37.90 -6.29 -35.76
N GLU A 167 -36.94 -5.38 -35.55
CA GLU A 167 -35.62 -5.72 -35.01
C GLU A 167 -35.64 -6.37 -33.62
N ILE A 168 -34.70 -7.29 -33.40
CA ILE A 168 -34.47 -8.00 -32.14
C ILE A 168 -32.97 -8.17 -31.91
N CYS A 169 -32.54 -8.19 -30.65
CA CYS A 169 -31.12 -8.35 -30.30
C CYS A 169 -30.69 -9.82 -30.46
N ASP A 170 -30.24 -10.18 -31.66
CA ASP A 170 -29.68 -11.51 -31.96
C ASP A 170 -28.49 -11.53 -32.93
N GLY A 171 -27.99 -10.37 -33.35
CA GLY A 171 -26.79 -10.24 -34.18
C GLY A 171 -27.02 -10.46 -35.68
N GLU A 172 -28.28 -10.49 -36.12
CA GLU A 172 -28.70 -10.61 -37.52
C GLU A 172 -29.56 -9.38 -37.93
N ASP A 173 -29.58 -9.06 -39.22
CA ASP A 173 -30.41 -7.99 -39.82
C ASP A 173 -31.83 -8.53 -40.06
N ASN A 174 -32.75 -8.29 -39.12
CA ASN A 174 -34.09 -8.90 -39.07
C ASN A 174 -35.14 -8.10 -39.84
N ASP A 175 -35.01 -6.78 -39.90
CA ASP A 175 -35.88 -5.82 -40.58
C ASP A 175 -35.42 -5.52 -42.04
N CYS A 176 -34.18 -5.90 -42.36
CA CYS A 176 -33.56 -5.87 -43.69
C CYS A 176 -33.20 -4.46 -44.21
N ASP A 177 -32.96 -3.53 -43.29
CA ASP A 177 -32.47 -2.17 -43.49
C ASP A 177 -31.00 -2.15 -43.98
N GLY A 178 -30.18 -3.06 -43.45
CA GLY A 178 -28.77 -3.25 -43.80
C GLY A 178 -27.75 -2.79 -42.74
N GLU A 179 -28.21 -2.24 -41.62
CA GLU A 179 -27.45 -2.24 -40.35
C GLU A 179 -27.77 -3.55 -39.56
N VAL A 180 -27.37 -3.65 -38.28
CA VAL A 180 -27.63 -4.83 -37.41
C VAL A 180 -27.91 -4.37 -35.98
N ASP A 181 -28.93 -4.96 -35.34
CA ASP A 181 -29.37 -4.71 -33.96
C ASP A 181 -29.75 -3.21 -33.66
N GLU A 182 -30.17 -2.43 -34.66
CA GLU A 182 -30.53 -1.00 -34.50
C GLU A 182 -32.01 -0.73 -34.16
N ASP A 183 -32.30 0.52 -33.75
CA ASP A 183 -33.63 1.03 -33.33
C ASP A 183 -34.40 0.18 -32.28
N ILE A 184 -33.75 -0.83 -31.69
CA ILE A 184 -34.23 -1.62 -30.55
C ILE A 184 -34.55 -0.68 -29.38
N THR A 185 -35.79 -0.73 -28.89
CA THR A 185 -36.22 0.08 -27.75
C THR A 185 -35.64 -0.49 -26.45
N PRO A 186 -34.80 0.27 -25.70
CA PRO A 186 -34.17 -0.25 -24.49
C PRO A 186 -35.19 -0.76 -23.46
N GLY A 187 -34.95 -1.96 -22.95
CA GLY A 187 -35.71 -2.54 -21.85
C GLY A 187 -35.30 -1.92 -20.51
N ALA A 188 -36.14 -2.08 -19.49
CA ALA A 188 -35.71 -1.86 -18.10
C ALA A 188 -35.17 -3.18 -17.54
N CYS A 189 -33.95 -3.16 -17.01
CA CYS A 189 -33.36 -4.29 -16.28
C CYS A 189 -33.12 -3.92 -14.81
N THR A 190 -32.71 -4.90 -14.01
CA THR A 190 -32.34 -4.68 -12.60
C THR A 190 -31.15 -5.57 -12.29
N ASN A 191 -30.05 -4.97 -11.86
CA ASN A 191 -28.87 -5.63 -11.34
C ASN A 191 -28.79 -5.45 -9.81
N GLU A 192 -27.68 -5.83 -9.19
CA GLU A 192 -27.51 -5.78 -7.73
C GLU A 192 -27.58 -4.32 -7.21
N CYS A 193 -26.91 -3.38 -7.90
CA CYS A 193 -26.96 -1.93 -7.62
C CYS A 193 -28.28 -1.22 -8.00
N GLY A 194 -29.28 -1.92 -8.55
CA GLY A 194 -30.60 -1.34 -8.84
C GLY A 194 -31.01 -1.35 -10.31
N GLN A 195 -31.64 -0.28 -10.79
CA GLN A 195 -32.33 -0.27 -12.09
C GLN A 195 -31.44 0.25 -13.23
N GLY A 196 -31.13 -0.62 -14.20
CA GLY A 196 -30.38 -0.28 -15.42
C GLY A 196 -31.24 -0.24 -16.68
N GLU A 197 -30.60 0.16 -17.79
CA GLU A 197 -31.17 0.05 -19.14
C GLU A 197 -30.60 -1.20 -19.85
N LEU A 198 -31.47 -2.00 -20.44
CA LEU A 198 -31.09 -3.19 -21.21
C LEU A 198 -30.74 -2.76 -22.63
N LEU A 199 -29.46 -2.89 -23.00
CA LEU A 199 -28.89 -2.49 -24.29
C LEU A 199 -28.43 -3.71 -25.07
N CYS A 200 -28.60 -3.69 -26.39
CA CYS A 200 -28.01 -4.71 -27.24
C CYS A 200 -26.55 -4.38 -27.52
N VAL A 201 -25.63 -5.34 -27.32
CA VAL A 201 -24.22 -5.21 -27.67
C VAL A 201 -23.75 -6.55 -28.25
N ASP A 202 -23.26 -6.53 -29.50
CA ASP A 202 -22.76 -7.71 -30.23
C ASP A 202 -23.75 -8.91 -30.24
N GLY A 203 -25.06 -8.65 -30.36
CA GLY A 203 -26.12 -9.67 -30.36
C GLY A 203 -26.49 -10.24 -28.98
N GLU A 204 -25.99 -9.68 -27.87
CA GLU A 204 -26.43 -10.04 -26.51
C GLU A 204 -27.08 -8.85 -25.77
N GLU A 205 -28.18 -9.12 -25.05
CA GLU A 205 -28.86 -8.15 -24.18
C GLU A 205 -28.04 -7.93 -22.88
N VAL A 206 -27.29 -6.83 -22.82
CA VAL A 206 -26.46 -6.45 -21.67
C VAL A 206 -27.22 -5.44 -20.80
N CYS A 207 -27.35 -5.72 -19.50
CA CYS A 207 -27.89 -4.75 -18.55
C CYS A 207 -26.83 -3.69 -18.23
N TYR A 208 -27.03 -2.46 -18.71
CA TYR A 208 -26.19 -1.31 -18.44
C TYR A 208 -26.77 -0.51 -17.26
N GLY A 209 -26.24 -0.79 -16.08
CA GLY A 209 -26.48 -0.06 -14.84
C GLY A 209 -25.17 0.15 -14.09
N GLU A 210 -25.24 0.82 -12.95
CA GLU A 210 -24.12 0.92 -11.99
C GLU A 210 -23.67 -0.50 -11.61
N LYS A 211 -22.35 -0.72 -11.58
CA LYS A 211 -21.76 -2.02 -11.26
C LYS A 211 -21.23 -1.95 -9.84
N PRO A 212 -21.12 -3.10 -9.14
CA PRO A 212 -20.40 -3.15 -7.89
C PRO A 212 -18.94 -2.74 -8.13
N GLU A 213 -18.51 -1.68 -7.46
CA GLU A 213 -17.12 -1.22 -7.38
C GLU A 213 -16.57 -1.56 -5.97
N GLU A 214 -15.30 -1.29 -5.66
CA GLU A 214 -14.80 -1.51 -4.30
C GLU A 214 -15.34 -0.40 -3.37
N GLU A 215 -15.66 -0.73 -2.13
CA GLU A 215 -16.12 0.27 -1.15
C GLU A 215 -15.11 1.41 -0.99
N ILE A 216 -15.63 2.62 -1.09
CA ILE A 216 -14.89 3.87 -0.86
C ILE A 216 -15.71 4.71 0.09
N CYS A 217 -15.04 5.36 1.04
CA CYS A 217 -15.75 6.03 2.13
C CYS A 217 -16.44 7.33 1.69
N ASP A 218 -17.64 7.20 1.12
CA ASP A 218 -18.44 8.28 0.53
C ASP A 218 -19.93 8.26 0.93
N TYR A 219 -20.31 7.36 1.85
CA TYR A 219 -21.67 7.15 2.37
C TYR A 219 -22.67 6.61 1.32
N ILE A 220 -22.16 5.79 0.40
CA ILE A 220 -22.92 5.06 -0.62
C ILE A 220 -22.53 3.58 -0.56
N ASP A 221 -23.49 2.71 -0.82
CA ASP A 221 -23.31 1.27 -1.07
C ASP A 221 -22.75 1.12 -2.50
N ASN A 222 -21.42 1.04 -2.62
CA ASN A 222 -20.66 1.04 -3.87
C ASN A 222 -20.48 -0.39 -4.43
N ASP A 223 -20.34 -1.38 -3.55
CA ASP A 223 -20.23 -2.81 -3.86
C ASP A 223 -21.61 -3.50 -3.97
N CYS A 224 -22.67 -2.82 -3.53
CA CYS A 224 -24.07 -3.21 -3.71
C CYS A 224 -24.49 -4.47 -2.91
N ASP A 225 -23.81 -4.84 -1.83
CA ASP A 225 -24.21 -5.93 -0.91
C ASP A 225 -25.38 -5.56 0.02
N GLY A 226 -25.57 -4.27 0.31
CA GLY A 226 -26.66 -3.72 1.10
C GLY A 226 -26.30 -3.23 2.51
N GLU A 227 -25.04 -3.31 2.93
CA GLU A 227 -24.47 -2.44 3.96
C GLU A 227 -23.95 -1.12 3.31
N VAL A 228 -23.10 -0.33 3.99
CA VAL A 228 -22.61 0.98 3.49
C VAL A 228 -21.24 1.27 4.13
N ASP A 229 -20.24 1.58 3.31
CA ASP A 229 -18.84 1.85 3.70
C ASP A 229 -18.20 0.74 4.60
N GLU A 230 -18.68 -0.51 4.56
CA GLU A 230 -18.14 -1.55 5.44
C GLU A 230 -16.66 -1.86 5.17
N ASP A 231 -15.94 -2.23 6.24
CA ASP A 231 -14.48 -2.30 6.28
C ASP A 231 -13.73 -0.99 5.90
N GLN A 232 -14.42 0.11 5.56
CA GLN A 232 -13.87 1.48 5.38
C GLN A 232 -14.17 2.43 6.55
N LEU A 233 -15.11 2.08 7.43
CA LEU A 233 -15.42 2.85 8.64
C LEU A 233 -14.27 2.79 9.67
N ASN A 234 -13.98 3.94 10.29
CA ASN A 234 -13.06 4.04 11.43
C ASN A 234 -13.68 3.51 12.73
N ALA A 235 -12.94 3.60 13.85
CA ALA A 235 -13.39 3.14 15.17
C ALA A 235 -14.74 3.74 15.62
N CYS A 236 -15.05 4.97 15.19
CA CYS A 236 -16.33 5.64 15.45
C CYS A 236 -17.51 5.14 14.59
N GLY A 237 -17.28 4.26 13.62
CA GLY A 237 -18.28 3.91 12.61
C GLY A 237 -18.55 5.06 11.63
N LEU A 238 -17.53 5.88 11.33
CA LEU A 238 -17.60 7.02 10.42
C LEU A 238 -16.49 6.95 9.36
N CYS A 239 -16.63 7.72 8.28
CA CYS A 239 -15.62 7.79 7.23
C CYS A 239 -14.47 8.75 7.54
N GLY A 240 -13.24 8.28 7.28
CA GLY A 240 -11.99 9.04 7.39
C GLY A 240 -11.20 8.71 8.66
N GLU A 241 -10.10 9.42 8.89
CA GLU A 241 -9.35 9.37 10.16
C GLU A 241 -10.28 9.64 11.35
N VAL A 242 -9.98 9.03 12.50
CA VAL A 242 -10.70 9.36 13.74
C VAL A 242 -10.47 10.84 14.10
N PRO A 243 -11.49 11.57 14.57
CA PRO A 243 -11.30 12.90 15.13
C PRO A 243 -10.26 12.87 16.26
N ILE A 244 -9.51 13.96 16.45
CA ILE A 244 -8.70 14.13 17.66
C ILE A 244 -9.62 14.33 18.86
N GLU A 245 -9.25 13.78 20.03
CA GLU A 245 -10.05 13.89 21.25
C GLU A 245 -10.27 15.35 21.68
N VAL A 246 -11.49 15.69 22.09
CA VAL A 246 -11.86 17.03 22.60
C VAL A 246 -12.69 16.93 23.85
N CYS A 247 -12.18 17.49 24.95
CA CYS A 247 -12.80 17.60 26.27
C CYS A 247 -14.28 18.07 26.23
N ASN A 248 -15.20 17.13 26.06
CA ASN A 248 -16.61 17.37 25.80
C ASN A 248 -17.55 16.30 26.38
N GLY A 249 -17.01 15.16 26.83
CA GLY A 249 -17.73 14.07 27.50
C GLY A 249 -18.31 13.06 26.53
N ILE A 250 -17.70 12.99 25.35
CA ILE A 250 -17.94 12.04 24.27
C ILE A 250 -16.55 11.58 23.84
N ASP A 251 -16.43 10.27 23.69
CA ASP A 251 -15.36 9.54 23.02
C ASP A 251 -15.31 10.02 21.55
N ASP A 252 -14.46 11.01 21.24
CA ASP A 252 -14.39 11.64 19.91
C ASP A 252 -13.47 10.84 18.97
N ASP A 253 -12.42 10.20 19.50
CA ASP A 253 -11.50 9.35 18.73
C ASP A 253 -11.90 7.86 18.69
N CYS A 254 -12.80 7.44 19.59
CA CYS A 254 -13.43 6.12 19.64
C CYS A 254 -12.52 4.97 20.06
N ASP A 255 -11.49 5.25 20.87
CA ASP A 255 -10.68 4.24 21.55
C ASP A 255 -11.44 3.49 22.68
N GLY A 256 -12.57 4.05 23.15
CA GLY A 256 -13.44 3.48 24.16
C GLY A 256 -13.27 4.07 25.57
N PHE A 257 -12.42 5.07 25.74
CA PHE A 257 -12.29 5.91 26.93
C PHE A 257 -13.13 7.21 26.76
N LEU A 258 -12.79 8.27 27.49
CA LEU A 258 -13.60 9.49 27.58
C LEU A 258 -12.71 10.64 28.09
N ASP A 259 -12.33 11.53 27.18
CA ASP A 259 -11.50 12.71 27.45
C ASP A 259 -10.12 12.41 28.10
N GLU A 260 -9.44 11.34 27.67
CA GLU A 260 -8.13 10.88 28.15
C GLU A 260 -6.95 11.74 27.70
N ASP A 261 -5.86 11.69 28.49
CA ASP A 261 -4.57 12.41 28.33
C ASP A 261 -4.62 13.93 28.01
N MET A 262 -5.79 14.54 28.07
CA MET A 262 -6.01 15.95 27.83
C MET A 262 -5.57 16.82 29.02
N THR A 263 -4.58 17.68 28.80
CA THR A 263 -4.15 18.73 29.73
C THR A 263 -4.13 20.10 29.06
N GLN A 264 -4.53 21.16 29.80
CA GLN A 264 -4.40 22.54 29.32
C GLN A 264 -3.98 23.50 30.43
N GLN A 265 -3.44 24.66 30.04
CA GLN A 265 -3.12 25.73 30.98
C GLN A 265 -4.40 26.37 31.54
N CYS A 266 -4.49 26.49 32.86
CA CYS A 266 -5.49 27.27 33.58
C CYS A 266 -4.84 28.50 34.26
N GLU A 267 -5.66 29.46 34.68
CA GLU A 267 -5.25 30.65 35.42
C GLU A 267 -6.28 30.97 36.51
N THR A 268 -5.80 31.25 37.73
CA THR A 268 -6.54 31.85 38.84
C THR A 268 -5.99 33.24 39.12
N ASP A 269 -6.68 34.05 39.93
CA ASP A 269 -6.16 35.34 40.39
C ASP A 269 -4.80 35.21 41.13
N CYS A 270 -4.47 34.01 41.64
CA CYS A 270 -3.20 33.68 42.31
C CYS A 270 -2.07 33.21 41.38
N GLY A 271 -2.32 32.95 40.09
CA GLY A 271 -1.31 32.46 39.15
C GLY A 271 -1.81 31.43 38.14
N VAL A 272 -0.87 30.86 37.38
CA VAL A 272 -1.16 29.86 36.34
C VAL A 272 -0.97 28.44 36.86
N GLY A 273 -1.62 27.47 36.21
CA GLY A 273 -1.50 26.05 36.51
C GLY A 273 -1.93 25.20 35.33
N ILE A 274 -2.19 23.92 35.56
CA ILE A 274 -2.66 22.96 34.57
C ILE A 274 -3.96 22.35 35.08
N GLU A 275 -4.94 22.18 34.19
CA GLU A 275 -6.18 21.43 34.46
C GLU A 275 -6.30 20.24 33.53
N TYR A 276 -6.98 19.20 34.01
CA TYR A 276 -7.13 17.90 33.35
C TYR A 276 -8.57 17.77 32.87
N CYS A 277 -8.82 17.18 31.70
CA CYS A 277 -10.20 16.85 31.37
C CYS A 277 -10.68 15.63 32.17
N SER A 278 -11.96 15.63 32.53
CA SER A 278 -12.65 14.42 32.98
C SER A 278 -14.16 14.56 32.76
N SER A 279 -14.74 13.66 31.97
CA SER A 279 -16.19 13.64 31.70
C SER A 279 -16.73 14.95 31.10
N GLY A 280 -16.02 15.50 30.12
CA GLY A 280 -16.38 16.71 29.38
C GLY A 280 -16.24 18.01 30.15
N GLN A 281 -15.47 17.99 31.23
CA GLN A 281 -15.16 19.18 32.03
C GLN A 281 -13.69 19.20 32.36
N TRP A 282 -13.06 20.35 32.10
CA TRP A 282 -11.79 20.69 32.70
C TRP A 282 -11.95 20.81 34.22
N ILE A 283 -11.18 20.03 34.96
CA ILE A 283 -11.23 19.93 36.42
C ILE A 283 -9.82 19.96 37.01
N GLY A 284 -9.75 20.27 38.31
CA GLY A 284 -8.52 20.09 39.08
C GLY A 284 -7.37 21.01 38.65
N CYS A 285 -7.66 22.23 38.22
CA CYS A 285 -6.66 23.27 37.99
C CYS A 285 -5.67 23.34 39.16
N THR A 286 -4.39 23.12 38.89
CA THR A 286 -3.32 23.09 39.91
C THR A 286 -2.90 24.47 40.40
N ALA A 287 -3.38 25.55 39.77
CA ALA A 287 -3.14 26.90 40.25
C ALA A 287 -3.76 27.10 41.65
N LYS A 288 -3.06 27.81 42.54
CA LYS A 288 -3.54 28.11 43.89
C LYS A 288 -4.93 28.74 43.83
N GLU A 289 -5.93 28.12 44.46
CA GLU A 289 -7.26 28.73 44.59
C GLU A 289 -7.21 29.94 45.56
N PRO A 290 -7.87 31.06 45.23
CA PRO A 290 -8.23 32.11 46.18
C PRO A 290 -8.88 31.53 47.44
N SER A 291 -8.20 31.71 48.57
CA SER A 291 -8.65 31.26 49.88
C SER A 291 -9.03 32.46 50.74
N LEU A 292 -9.96 32.31 51.67
CA LEU A 292 -10.30 33.41 52.58
C LEU A 292 -9.04 33.90 53.30
N GLU A 293 -8.85 35.22 53.33
CA GLU A 293 -7.79 35.86 54.08
C GLU A 293 -7.61 35.29 55.50
N PHE A 294 -6.35 35.19 55.90
CA PHE A 294 -5.91 34.93 57.27
C PHE A 294 -4.87 35.97 57.65
N CYS A 295 -4.83 36.36 58.93
CA CYS A 295 -3.86 37.35 59.45
C CYS A 295 -2.42 36.80 59.53
N ASP A 296 -1.85 36.38 58.41
CA ASP A 296 -0.49 35.88 58.26
C ASP A 296 0.41 36.80 57.43
N GLY A 297 -0.14 37.84 56.80
CA GLY A 297 0.60 38.80 55.98
C GLY A 297 0.88 38.32 54.56
N GLN A 298 0.14 37.32 54.08
CA GLN A 298 0.11 36.89 52.68
C GLN A 298 -1.20 37.32 52.02
N ASP A 299 -1.14 37.65 50.74
CA ASP A 299 -2.32 37.77 49.87
C ASP A 299 -2.83 36.34 49.59
N ASN A 300 -3.88 35.93 50.31
CA ASN A 300 -4.40 34.57 50.33
C ASN A 300 -5.62 34.40 49.41
N ASP A 301 -6.34 35.48 49.13
CA ASP A 301 -7.43 35.54 48.14
C ASP A 301 -7.00 36.14 46.78
N CYS A 302 -5.80 36.72 46.71
CA CYS A 302 -5.13 37.18 45.49
C CYS A 302 -5.78 38.40 44.82
N ASP A 303 -6.52 39.24 45.57
CA ASP A 303 -7.07 40.51 45.07
C ASP A 303 -6.03 41.64 44.88
N GLY A 304 -4.80 41.43 45.36
CA GLY A 304 -3.70 42.40 45.32
C GLY A 304 -3.59 43.30 46.55
N LEU A 305 -4.36 43.00 47.60
CA LEU A 305 -4.22 43.53 48.96
C LEU A 305 -3.68 42.43 49.88
N VAL A 306 -3.57 42.70 51.19
CA VAL A 306 -3.04 41.76 52.19
C VAL A 306 -3.80 41.98 53.49
N ASP A 307 -4.27 40.90 54.11
CA ASP A 307 -5.04 40.90 55.36
C ASP A 307 -6.33 41.79 55.29
N GLU A 308 -6.97 42.00 54.12
CA GLU A 308 -8.14 42.88 53.96
C GLU A 308 -9.49 42.22 54.31
N ASP A 309 -10.49 43.06 54.59
CA ASP A 309 -11.81 42.74 55.19
C ASP A 309 -11.82 41.84 56.45
N LEU A 310 -10.65 41.40 56.93
CA LEU A 310 -10.37 40.89 58.26
C LEU A 310 -10.21 42.03 59.27
N ASP A 311 -11.04 41.99 60.32
CA ASP A 311 -10.69 42.66 61.57
C ASP A 311 -9.63 41.79 62.28
N CYS A 312 -8.36 41.92 61.87
CA CYS A 312 -7.25 41.16 62.45
C CYS A 312 -7.12 41.46 63.95
N LEU A 313 -7.73 40.57 64.75
CA LEU A 313 -8.18 40.85 66.12
C LEU A 313 -7.02 41.10 67.10
N CYS A 314 -6.51 42.31 67.08
CA CYS A 314 -5.75 42.89 68.18
C CYS A 314 -6.63 42.99 69.43
N THR A 315 -6.67 41.92 70.23
CA THR A 315 -7.34 41.95 71.52
C THR A 315 -6.51 42.71 72.57
N LEU A 316 -7.15 43.20 73.63
CA LEU A 316 -6.47 43.76 74.82
C LEU A 316 -5.39 42.84 75.43
N GLN A 317 -5.39 41.54 75.11
CA GLN A 317 -4.42 40.56 75.61
C GLN A 317 -3.17 40.45 74.72
N LEU A 318 -3.24 40.95 73.48
CA LEU A 318 -2.14 40.98 72.50
C LEU A 318 -1.41 42.34 72.45
N VAL A 319 -1.90 43.36 73.18
CA VAL A 319 -1.22 44.67 73.26
C VAL A 319 0.15 44.50 73.93
N GLY A 320 1.22 44.78 73.17
CA GLY A 320 2.61 44.55 73.58
C GLY A 320 3.11 43.11 73.43
N ALA A 321 2.35 42.21 72.80
CA ALA A 321 2.84 40.90 72.37
C ALA A 321 3.56 41.03 71.02
N LEU A 322 4.73 40.40 70.89
CA LEU A 322 5.49 40.37 69.64
C LEU A 322 5.04 39.17 68.79
N LEU A 323 4.45 39.48 67.64
CA LEU A 323 4.05 38.54 66.58
C LEU A 323 5.15 38.56 65.51
N PRO A 324 5.68 37.42 65.03
CA PRO A 324 6.68 37.41 63.97
C PRO A 324 6.10 37.93 62.64
N CYS A 325 6.95 38.52 61.80
CA CYS A 325 6.59 39.00 60.46
C CYS A 325 7.84 39.16 59.59
N THR A 326 7.65 39.17 58.26
CA THR A 326 8.68 39.41 57.23
C THR A 326 8.34 40.59 56.31
N GLU A 327 7.10 41.10 56.37
CA GLU A 327 6.56 42.16 55.51
C GLU A 327 7.32 43.51 55.58
N PRO A 328 7.24 44.36 54.53
CA PRO A 328 7.75 45.72 54.54
C PRO A 328 7.18 46.55 55.72
N PRO A 329 7.97 47.43 56.35
CA PRO A 329 9.23 48.01 55.88
C PRO A 329 10.49 47.24 56.31
N LEU A 330 10.36 46.01 56.84
CA LEU A 330 11.52 45.19 57.13
C LEU A 330 12.29 44.89 55.82
N GLU A 331 13.62 44.95 55.86
CA GLU A 331 14.50 44.70 54.70
C GLU A 331 14.95 43.24 54.60
N CYS A 332 15.11 42.54 55.74
CA CYS A 332 15.61 41.17 55.81
C CYS A 332 15.40 40.57 57.22
N GLY A 333 15.44 39.24 57.34
CA GLY A 333 15.35 38.45 58.57
C GLY A 333 13.98 38.45 59.25
N GLN A 334 13.84 37.73 60.35
CA GLN A 334 12.58 37.68 61.09
C GLN A 334 12.36 38.95 61.94
N GLY A 335 11.36 39.75 61.56
CA GLY A 335 10.89 40.92 62.30
C GLY A 335 9.75 40.57 63.26
N PHE A 336 9.24 41.59 63.94
CA PHE A 336 8.08 41.50 64.80
C PHE A 336 7.13 42.68 64.61
N LYS A 337 5.83 42.42 64.73
CA LYS A 337 4.74 43.40 64.85
C LYS A 337 4.04 43.25 66.20
N THR A 338 3.42 44.32 66.72
CA THR A 338 2.66 44.28 67.98
C THR A 338 1.37 45.07 67.84
N CYS A 339 0.36 44.72 68.65
CA CYS A 339 -0.85 45.51 68.79
C CYS A 339 -0.61 46.73 69.69
N GLU A 340 -1.12 47.89 69.26
CA GLU A 340 -1.18 49.13 70.02
C GLU A 340 -2.62 49.63 70.17
N CYS A 341 -2.89 50.40 71.22
CA CYS A 341 -4.17 51.10 71.40
C CYS A 341 -4.19 52.34 70.49
N ALA A 342 -5.05 52.36 69.47
CA ALA A 342 -5.18 53.52 68.58
C ALA A 342 -5.79 54.75 69.29
N ASN A 343 -6.50 54.54 70.41
CA ASN A 343 -7.07 55.61 71.24
C ASN A 343 -6.81 55.42 72.75
N LEU A 344 -6.99 56.51 73.51
CA LEU A 344 -6.72 56.58 74.96
C LEU A 344 -7.64 55.70 75.83
N GLU A 345 -8.76 55.21 75.29
CA GLU A 345 -9.68 54.30 75.98
C GLU A 345 -9.43 52.82 75.61
N CYS A 346 -8.50 52.58 74.67
CA CYS A 346 -8.16 51.27 74.09
C CYS A 346 -9.39 50.49 73.61
N THR A 347 -10.29 51.19 72.90
CA THR A 347 -11.48 50.62 72.24
C THR A 347 -11.29 50.41 70.74
N GLU A 348 -10.21 50.96 70.19
CA GLU A 348 -9.74 50.79 68.81
C GLU A 348 -8.27 50.36 68.89
N PHE A 349 -7.85 49.45 68.00
CA PHE A 349 -6.52 48.87 67.97
C PHE A 349 -5.88 49.07 66.60
N SER A 350 -4.55 49.01 66.55
CA SER A 350 -3.78 49.01 65.32
C SER A 350 -2.55 48.13 65.48
N VAL A 351 -2.15 47.43 64.43
CA VAL A 351 -0.88 46.70 64.37
C VAL A 351 0.24 47.67 64.00
N THR A 352 1.43 47.52 64.58
CA THR A 352 2.62 48.27 64.13
C THR A 352 3.16 47.68 62.83
N SER A 353 3.80 48.50 62.00
CA SER A 353 4.67 48.01 60.91
C SER A 353 5.70 47.00 61.42
N CYS A 354 6.08 46.04 60.57
CA CYS A 354 7.08 45.03 60.93
C CYS A 354 8.47 45.65 61.12
N PHE A 355 9.09 45.39 62.27
CA PHE A 355 10.44 45.88 62.60
C PHE A 355 11.26 44.84 63.36
N ALA A 356 12.58 45.00 63.31
CA ALA A 356 13.51 44.21 64.13
C ALA A 356 13.13 44.22 65.62
N ALA A 357 13.30 43.08 66.30
CA ALA A 357 12.95 42.90 67.72
C ALA A 357 13.51 43.99 68.65
N CYS A 358 14.66 44.57 68.30
CA CYS A 358 15.30 45.63 69.08
C CYS A 358 14.47 46.92 69.16
N SER A 359 13.60 47.20 68.18
CA SER A 359 12.71 48.37 68.12
C SER A 359 11.67 48.41 69.24
N TYR A 360 11.25 47.24 69.74
CA TYR A 360 10.28 47.10 70.83
C TYR A 360 10.93 46.94 72.21
N SER A 361 12.26 46.81 72.26
CA SER A 361 13.00 46.48 73.47
C SER A 361 13.43 47.74 74.25
N VAL A 362 12.86 47.94 75.44
CA VAL A 362 13.22 49.08 76.32
C VAL A 362 14.50 48.79 77.10
N GLY A 363 15.66 48.92 76.45
CA GLY A 363 16.94 48.76 77.16
C GLY A 363 18.20 48.51 76.34
N ILE A 364 18.33 49.02 75.11
CA ILE A 364 19.54 48.86 74.30
C ILE A 364 20.79 49.32 75.10
N SER A 365 21.83 48.47 75.12
CA SER A 365 23.06 48.76 75.85
C SER A 365 23.82 49.94 75.22
N PRO A 366 24.53 50.79 75.99
CA PRO A 366 25.24 51.94 75.43
C PRO A 366 26.40 51.52 74.50
N GLY A 367 26.12 51.37 73.21
CA GLY A 367 27.09 50.97 72.20
C GLY A 367 26.52 50.15 71.04
N GLU A 368 25.34 49.54 71.20
CA GLU A 368 24.66 48.80 70.13
C GLU A 368 23.78 49.74 69.29
N THR A 369 23.94 49.72 67.98
CA THR A 369 23.06 50.37 67.02
C THR A 369 22.00 49.37 66.57
N CYS A 370 20.78 49.52 67.09
CA CYS A 370 19.60 48.82 66.56
C CYS A 370 19.30 49.38 65.16
N ASP A 371 19.39 48.53 64.14
CA ASP A 371 18.82 48.80 62.84
C ASP A 371 17.39 48.26 62.84
N MET A 372 16.41 49.14 62.71
CA MET A 372 14.99 48.75 62.85
C MET A 372 14.49 47.94 61.66
N PHE A 373 15.20 47.95 60.54
CA PHE A 373 14.81 47.27 59.31
C PHE A 373 15.47 45.88 59.13
N LYS A 374 16.40 45.48 60.01
CA LYS A 374 17.12 44.20 59.90
C LYS A 374 16.76 43.27 61.07
N GLY A 375 15.98 42.24 60.74
CA GLY A 375 15.40 41.28 61.67
C GLY A 375 16.42 40.33 62.30
N MET A 376 15.89 39.30 62.95
CA MET A 376 16.69 38.18 63.47
C MET A 376 16.97 37.20 62.33
N ILE A 377 18.26 37.00 62.03
CA ILE A 377 18.73 36.06 61.00
C ILE A 377 18.18 34.65 61.28
N THR A 378 17.45 34.12 60.30
CA THR A 378 16.88 32.77 60.24
C THR A 378 17.61 31.94 59.17
N PHE A 379 17.13 30.73 58.88
CA PHE A 379 17.52 30.00 57.66
C PHE A 379 16.52 30.38 56.57
N GLU A 380 16.94 30.39 55.31
CA GLU A 380 16.03 30.62 54.17
C GLU A 380 14.83 29.67 54.21
N THR A 381 13.67 30.23 53.93
CA THR A 381 12.43 29.51 53.67
C THR A 381 11.80 30.13 52.44
N CYS A 382 11.21 29.32 51.55
CA CYS A 382 10.69 29.79 50.27
C CYS A 382 9.51 30.74 50.50
N ASN A 383 9.80 32.04 50.55
CA ASN A 383 8.86 33.08 51.02
C ASN A 383 9.12 34.47 50.38
N ASN A 384 10.05 34.58 49.43
CA ASN A 384 10.41 35.81 48.73
C ASN A 384 11.02 36.90 49.64
N HIS A 385 11.68 36.51 50.74
CA HIS A 385 12.33 37.40 51.70
C HIS A 385 13.73 36.91 52.11
N ASP A 386 14.69 37.83 52.25
CA ASP A 386 16.07 37.55 52.68
C ASP A 386 16.09 37.18 54.18
N ASP A 387 15.77 35.92 54.50
CA ASP A 387 15.64 35.40 55.87
C ASP A 387 16.96 35.46 56.65
N ASN A 388 18.11 35.33 55.96
CA ASN A 388 19.43 35.30 56.57
C ASN A 388 20.21 36.63 56.51
N CYS A 389 19.62 37.69 55.93
CA CYS A 389 20.19 39.03 55.78
C CYS A 389 21.52 39.09 54.99
N ASN A 390 21.70 38.25 53.96
CA ASN A 390 22.92 38.28 53.14
C ASN A 390 22.79 39.09 51.82
N GLY A 391 21.57 39.49 51.45
CA GLY A 391 21.27 40.24 50.23
C GLY A 391 20.94 39.39 49.01
N LEU A 392 20.73 38.09 49.19
CA LEU A 392 20.04 37.18 48.28
C LEU A 392 18.65 36.87 48.87
N ILE A 393 17.77 36.27 48.07
CA ILE A 393 16.41 35.90 48.46
C ILE A 393 16.22 34.44 48.04
N ASP A 394 15.66 33.61 48.93
CA ASP A 394 15.31 32.21 48.69
C ASP A 394 16.47 31.33 48.15
N GLU A 395 17.75 31.67 48.42
CA GLU A 395 18.87 31.00 47.74
C GLU A 395 19.14 29.57 48.20
N ASP A 396 19.61 28.73 47.26
CA ASP A 396 19.98 27.32 47.47
C ASP A 396 18.84 26.46 48.10
N LEU A 397 17.57 26.86 47.91
CA LEU A 397 16.38 26.12 48.37
C LEU A 397 15.92 25.08 47.35
N TYR A 398 15.79 23.84 47.82
CA TYR A 398 15.33 22.68 47.04
C TYR A 398 14.33 21.85 47.83
N GLN A 399 13.28 21.35 47.15
CA GLN A 399 12.29 20.43 47.70
C GLN A 399 12.23 19.16 46.84
N ALA A 400 12.13 17.98 47.48
CA ALA A 400 11.87 16.73 46.77
C ALA A 400 10.36 16.58 46.51
N CYS A 401 10.00 16.05 45.35
CA CYS A 401 8.61 15.96 44.88
C CYS A 401 8.38 14.63 44.15
N TYR A 402 7.12 14.23 44.06
CA TYR A 402 6.66 13.10 43.26
C TYR A 402 5.16 13.26 43.04
N THR A 403 4.69 13.23 41.78
CA THR A 403 3.28 13.42 41.43
C THR A 403 2.51 12.09 41.28
N GLY A 404 3.23 10.97 41.12
CA GLY A 404 2.65 9.62 41.02
C GLY A 404 2.16 9.01 42.35
N PRO A 405 1.60 7.78 42.31
CA PRO A 405 1.11 7.07 43.50
C PRO A 405 2.18 6.92 44.59
N PRO A 406 1.91 7.24 45.87
CA PRO A 406 2.94 7.18 46.93
C PRO A 406 3.59 5.81 47.17
N GLU A 407 3.01 4.73 46.66
CA GLU A 407 3.51 3.37 46.67
C GLU A 407 4.57 3.06 45.59
N THR A 408 4.55 3.73 44.44
CA THR A 408 5.47 3.48 43.31
C THR A 408 6.81 4.22 43.45
N VAL A 409 6.90 5.21 44.36
CA VAL A 409 8.10 6.05 44.49
C VAL A 409 9.33 5.25 44.96
N GLY A 410 10.34 5.14 44.09
CA GLY A 410 11.55 4.35 44.35
C GLY A 410 11.35 2.82 44.21
N VAL A 411 10.27 2.41 43.53
CA VAL A 411 10.05 1.06 42.99
C VAL A 411 10.38 1.10 41.50
N GLY A 412 10.95 0.02 40.95
CA GLY A 412 11.42 -0.02 39.57
C GLY A 412 12.23 1.19 39.12
N LEU A 413 11.86 1.72 37.96
CA LEU A 413 12.43 2.94 37.37
C LEU A 413 11.89 4.24 38.00
N CYS A 414 10.77 4.18 38.73
CA CYS A 414 10.11 5.35 39.30
C CYS A 414 10.95 6.06 40.35
N LYS A 415 11.09 7.37 40.19
CA LYS A 415 11.89 8.20 41.11
C LYS A 415 11.25 9.56 41.34
N ALA A 416 11.41 10.05 42.57
CA ALA A 416 11.12 11.42 42.94
C ALA A 416 12.03 12.40 42.19
N GLY A 417 11.45 13.51 41.73
CA GLY A 417 12.17 14.64 41.16
C GLY A 417 12.52 15.70 42.20
N SER A 418 12.85 16.91 41.73
CA SER A 418 13.13 18.06 42.59
C SER A 418 12.52 19.36 42.06
N MET A 419 12.14 20.22 43.00
CA MET A 419 11.73 21.60 42.79
C MET A 419 12.78 22.57 43.32
N VAL A 420 12.89 23.73 42.68
CA VAL A 420 13.60 24.91 43.18
C VAL A 420 12.60 25.94 43.69
N CYS A 421 13.03 26.83 44.59
CA CYS A 421 12.24 28.01 44.94
C CYS A 421 12.53 29.15 43.96
N GLU A 422 11.49 29.80 43.43
CA GLU A 422 11.57 31.07 42.72
C GLU A 422 10.41 31.97 43.20
N ALA A 423 10.70 33.22 43.55
CA ALA A 423 9.71 34.21 44.01
C ALA A 423 8.76 33.73 45.15
N GLY A 424 9.26 32.91 46.07
CA GLY A 424 8.47 32.35 47.18
C GLY A 424 7.55 31.17 46.82
N GLN A 425 7.70 30.57 45.64
CA GLN A 425 6.95 29.36 45.24
C GLN A 425 7.92 28.24 44.81
N PHE A 426 7.56 26.98 45.10
CA PHE A 426 8.30 25.82 44.60
C PHE A 426 7.79 25.40 43.22
N GLY A 427 8.70 24.94 42.37
CA GLY A 427 8.41 24.54 41.00
C GLY A 427 9.69 24.27 40.23
N ALA A 428 9.61 24.36 38.89
CA ALA A 428 10.76 24.22 38.02
C ALA A 428 10.64 25.08 36.76
N PHE A 429 11.76 25.27 36.05
CA PHE A 429 11.78 25.99 34.78
C PHE A 429 11.48 25.02 33.64
N TYR A 430 10.41 25.28 32.88
CA TYR A 430 10.02 24.51 31.70
C TYR A 430 10.43 25.25 30.43
N GLU A 431 11.02 24.55 29.46
CA GLU A 431 11.34 25.06 28.12
C GLU A 431 10.26 24.59 27.13
N PHE A 432 9.56 25.55 26.52
CA PHE A 432 8.50 25.31 25.55
C PHE A 432 9.08 25.13 24.14
N GLU A 433 8.31 24.51 23.24
CA GLU A 433 8.74 24.21 21.85
C GLU A 433 9.14 25.45 21.02
N ASP A 434 8.67 26.64 21.40
CA ASP A 434 9.06 27.90 20.77
C ASP A 434 10.43 28.43 21.23
N GLY A 435 11.11 27.72 22.13
CA GLY A 435 12.39 28.07 22.72
C GLY A 435 12.30 29.13 23.83
N THR A 436 11.10 29.36 24.39
CA THR A 436 10.94 30.18 25.61
C THR A 436 11.04 29.31 26.86
N THR A 437 11.50 29.90 27.96
CA THR A 437 11.61 29.23 29.26
C THR A 437 10.83 30.02 30.30
N SER A 438 9.92 29.38 31.03
CA SER A 438 9.15 29.99 32.13
C SER A 438 9.17 29.12 33.37
N PHE A 439 9.04 29.73 34.54
CA PHE A 439 8.87 29.00 35.80
C PHE A 439 7.42 28.50 35.92
N VAL A 440 7.25 27.22 36.25
CA VAL A 440 5.96 26.56 36.46
C VAL A 440 5.90 26.09 37.90
N THR A 441 4.92 26.58 38.64
CA THR A 441 4.66 26.22 40.04
C THR A 441 4.26 24.76 40.18
N ASP A 442 4.73 24.10 41.25
CA ASP A 442 4.50 22.68 41.53
C ASP A 442 4.92 21.69 40.42
N LEU A 443 5.71 22.13 39.43
CA LEU A 443 6.37 21.25 38.45
C LEU A 443 7.54 20.49 39.11
N CYS A 444 7.52 19.16 39.02
CA CYS A 444 8.55 18.30 39.60
C CYS A 444 9.64 17.92 38.57
N GLU A 445 10.79 18.60 38.58
CA GLU A 445 11.83 18.37 37.58
C GLU A 445 12.50 17.00 37.77
N GLY A 446 12.53 16.19 36.70
CA GLY A 446 13.29 14.96 36.64
C GLY A 446 12.69 13.76 37.38
N GLU A 447 11.41 13.81 37.74
CA GLU A 447 10.69 12.61 38.19
C GLU A 447 10.52 11.57 37.07
N VAL A 448 10.22 10.33 37.45
CA VAL A 448 9.79 9.26 36.54
C VAL A 448 8.54 8.63 37.13
N LEU A 449 7.45 8.72 36.39
CA LEU A 449 6.14 8.18 36.73
C LEU A 449 5.99 6.74 36.23
N PRO A 450 5.12 5.93 36.86
CA PRO A 450 4.83 4.59 36.37
C PRO A 450 4.14 4.65 35.00
N LYS A 451 4.49 3.74 34.11
CA LYS A 451 3.67 3.42 32.93
C LYS A 451 2.43 2.61 33.35
N ASP A 452 1.41 2.57 32.51
CA ASP A 452 0.22 1.74 32.75
C ASP A 452 0.47 0.23 32.56
N THR A 453 1.49 -0.12 31.77
CA THR A 453 1.92 -1.50 31.50
C THR A 453 3.42 -1.65 31.65
N ASP A 454 3.86 -2.85 32.03
CA ASP A 454 5.28 -3.20 32.05
C ASP A 454 5.77 -3.51 30.63
N ASP A 455 6.81 -2.83 30.16
CA ASP A 455 7.47 -3.19 28.90
C ASP A 455 8.44 -4.34 29.21
N CYS A 456 8.35 -5.45 28.48
CA CYS A 456 9.21 -6.62 28.72
C CYS A 456 10.67 -6.34 28.31
N ASN A 457 11.46 -5.72 29.19
CA ASN A 457 12.80 -5.20 28.93
C ASN A 457 13.82 -5.45 30.06
N GLY A 458 13.42 -6.13 31.15
CA GLY A 458 14.27 -6.46 32.30
C GLY A 458 14.23 -5.41 33.44
N GLU A 459 13.46 -4.34 33.30
CA GLU A 459 13.19 -3.34 34.33
C GLU A 459 11.73 -3.46 34.85
N ASP A 460 11.34 -2.55 35.73
CA ASP A 460 10.01 -2.47 36.36
C ASP A 460 9.48 -1.07 36.03
N ASP A 461 8.74 -1.01 34.92
CA ASP A 461 8.32 0.20 34.19
C ASP A 461 6.98 0.75 34.71
N ASN A 462 6.09 -0.14 35.14
CA ASN A 462 4.85 0.22 35.84
C ASN A 462 5.06 0.46 37.34
N CYS A 463 6.25 0.18 37.86
CA CYS A 463 6.69 0.43 39.23
C CYS A 463 5.83 -0.29 40.30
N ASP A 464 5.23 -1.43 39.95
CA ASP A 464 4.41 -2.24 40.87
C ASP A 464 5.25 -3.17 41.76
N GLY A 465 6.54 -3.35 41.41
CA GLY A 465 7.52 -4.14 42.15
C GLY A 465 7.73 -5.56 41.62
N PHE A 466 7.10 -5.93 40.51
CA PHE A 466 7.48 -7.04 39.65
C PHE A 466 8.28 -6.50 38.45
N VAL A 467 9.13 -7.36 37.87
CA VAL A 467 9.89 -7.06 36.65
C VAL A 467 9.24 -7.87 35.53
N ASP A 468 8.99 -7.23 34.39
CA ASP A 468 8.31 -7.78 33.21
C ASP A 468 6.97 -8.50 33.53
N ASP A 469 6.22 -8.02 34.54
CA ASP A 469 5.03 -8.70 35.11
C ASP A 469 5.26 -10.18 35.55
N GLY A 470 6.52 -10.59 35.71
CA GLY A 470 6.94 -11.95 36.02
C GLY A 470 7.08 -12.88 34.79
N GLN A 471 7.15 -12.33 33.59
CA GLN A 471 7.64 -13.00 32.38
C GLN A 471 9.18 -13.01 32.38
N GLU A 472 9.82 -13.85 31.57
CA GLU A 472 11.28 -13.83 31.39
C GLU A 472 11.65 -13.64 29.91
N LEU A 473 12.68 -12.82 29.63
CA LEU A 473 13.19 -12.67 28.27
C LEU A 473 13.86 -13.96 27.75
N VAL A 474 13.38 -14.49 26.63
CA VAL A 474 13.89 -15.69 25.96
C VAL A 474 14.90 -15.36 24.86
N ASP A 475 15.76 -16.35 24.54
CA ASP A 475 16.79 -16.22 23.51
C ASP A 475 16.17 -15.82 22.16
N THR A 476 16.43 -14.59 21.71
CA THR A 476 15.81 -14.01 20.51
C THR A 476 16.85 -13.41 19.57
N ASP A 477 16.78 -13.74 18.28
CA ASP A 477 17.67 -13.24 17.23
C ASP A 477 16.90 -12.27 16.32
N ILE A 478 17.37 -11.03 16.22
CA ILE A 478 16.67 -9.96 15.49
C ILE A 478 17.58 -9.43 14.38
N LEU A 479 17.13 -9.56 13.14
CA LEU A 479 17.84 -9.09 11.95
C LEU A 479 17.08 -7.94 11.30
N PHE A 480 17.68 -6.75 11.30
CA PHE A 480 17.16 -5.61 10.57
C PHE A 480 17.65 -5.61 9.12
N ILE A 481 16.73 -5.46 8.18
CA ILE A 481 16.99 -5.17 6.76
C ILE A 481 16.50 -3.76 6.51
N VAL A 482 17.40 -2.79 6.48
CA VAL A 482 17.05 -1.37 6.35
C VAL A 482 17.45 -0.88 4.97
N ASP A 483 16.45 -0.41 4.23
CA ASP A 483 16.66 0.35 2.99
C ASP A 483 17.36 1.68 3.27
N ALA A 484 18.43 1.93 2.52
CA ALA A 484 19.26 3.12 2.59
C ALA A 484 19.12 4.01 1.35
N SER A 485 18.06 3.82 0.57
CA SER A 485 17.72 4.59 -0.63
C SER A 485 17.61 6.10 -0.36
N GLY A 486 17.53 6.87 -1.45
CA GLY A 486 17.35 8.31 -1.42
C GLY A 486 15.89 8.76 -1.31
N SER A 487 14.95 7.81 -1.30
CA SER A 487 13.52 8.04 -1.10
C SER A 487 13.20 8.01 0.40
N MET A 488 13.70 7.00 1.13
CA MET A 488 13.72 6.85 2.60
C MET A 488 14.33 8.02 3.41
N LEU A 489 14.73 9.16 2.82
CA LEU A 489 15.59 10.16 3.49
C LEU A 489 14.98 10.78 4.76
N ASP A 490 13.67 10.86 4.87
CA ASP A 490 13.00 11.39 6.04
C ASP A 490 12.69 10.29 7.06
N ASP A 491 12.10 9.18 6.61
CA ASP A 491 11.77 7.99 7.42
C ASP A 491 13.01 7.34 8.04
N ILE A 492 14.13 7.24 7.32
CA ILE A 492 15.37 6.62 7.82
C ILE A 492 15.96 7.36 9.02
N LYS A 493 15.66 8.64 9.22
CA LYS A 493 16.05 9.35 10.45
C LYS A 493 15.22 8.87 11.64
N ALA A 494 13.91 8.69 11.44
CA ALA A 494 13.00 8.15 12.43
C ALA A 494 13.33 6.70 12.75
N VAL A 495 13.51 5.85 11.73
CA VAL A 495 13.96 4.45 11.86
C VAL A 495 15.28 4.37 12.65
N MET A 496 16.30 5.18 12.31
CA MET A 496 17.59 5.16 13.02
C MET A 496 17.49 5.68 14.46
N ALA A 497 16.63 6.66 14.74
CA ALA A 497 16.39 7.16 16.08
C ALA A 497 15.63 6.13 16.93
N ALA A 498 14.56 5.55 16.38
CA ALA A 498 13.76 4.50 16.98
C ALA A 498 14.60 3.26 17.26
N LEU A 499 15.35 2.74 16.28
CA LEU A 499 16.28 1.61 16.47
C LEU A 499 17.34 1.88 17.54
N ASN A 500 17.83 3.12 17.66
CA ASN A 500 18.79 3.48 18.70
C ASN A 500 18.15 3.57 20.09
N GLN A 501 16.94 4.12 20.21
CA GLN A 501 16.19 4.18 21.48
C GLN A 501 15.78 2.77 21.92
N PHE A 502 15.17 2.01 21.02
CA PHE A 502 14.79 0.62 21.16
C PHE A 502 15.94 -0.25 21.65
N ALA A 503 17.07 -0.24 20.95
CA ALA A 503 18.21 -1.06 21.34
C ALA A 503 18.86 -0.59 22.67
N VAL A 504 18.69 0.68 23.06
CA VAL A 504 19.09 1.17 24.39
C VAL A 504 18.20 0.64 25.52
N SER A 505 16.91 0.38 25.29
CA SER A 505 16.03 -0.25 26.27
C SER A 505 16.55 -1.64 26.67
N TYR A 506 16.99 -2.43 25.70
CA TYR A 506 17.54 -3.79 25.89
C TYR A 506 19.06 -3.85 26.09
N LYS A 507 19.70 -2.75 26.52
CA LYS A 507 21.16 -2.61 26.49
C LYS A 507 21.94 -3.59 27.40
N ASP A 508 21.30 -4.01 28.49
CA ASP A 508 21.89 -4.86 29.54
C ASP A 508 21.55 -6.34 29.33
N GLU A 509 20.71 -6.66 28.33
CA GLU A 509 20.20 -8.00 28.04
C GLU A 509 21.05 -8.76 27.02
N GLU A 510 21.70 -9.84 27.48
CA GLU A 510 22.54 -10.70 26.62
C GLU A 510 21.72 -11.73 25.80
N VAL A 511 20.45 -11.95 26.14
CA VAL A 511 19.56 -12.94 25.49
C VAL A 511 19.10 -12.53 24.10
N ILE A 512 19.04 -11.22 23.80
CA ILE A 512 18.72 -10.71 22.46
C ILE A 512 20.01 -10.45 21.67
N GLN A 513 20.10 -11.00 20.46
CA GLN A 513 21.22 -10.79 19.53
C GLN A 513 20.74 -10.04 18.28
N TRP A 514 21.54 -9.08 17.82
CA TRP A 514 21.12 -8.07 16.86
C TRP A 514 22.00 -8.09 15.61
N GLY A 515 21.37 -8.19 14.44
CA GLY A 515 22.01 -8.14 13.12
C GLY A 515 21.52 -6.94 12.32
N LEU A 516 22.37 -6.37 11.46
CA LEU A 516 22.00 -5.25 10.59
C LEU A 516 22.52 -5.46 9.17
N ILE A 517 21.59 -5.48 8.21
CA ILE A 517 21.84 -5.33 6.78
C ILE A 517 21.38 -3.93 6.38
N PHE A 518 22.25 -3.21 5.66
CA PHE A 518 22.04 -1.81 5.27
C PHE A 518 22.46 -1.60 3.82
N GLY A 519 21.58 -1.00 3.01
CA GLY A 519 21.86 -0.71 1.60
C GLY A 519 20.63 -0.26 0.83
N PRO A 520 20.79 0.38 -0.35
CA PRO A 520 22.06 0.51 -1.09
C PRO A 520 22.92 1.71 -0.66
N VAL A 521 24.21 1.47 -0.37
CA VAL A 521 25.18 2.53 0.00
C VAL A 521 26.34 2.65 -0.99
N LYS A 522 26.94 3.84 -1.10
CA LYS A 522 28.13 4.10 -1.96
C LYS A 522 29.45 3.92 -1.18
N GLU A 523 30.51 3.46 -1.85
CA GLU A 523 31.86 3.52 -1.29
C GLU A 523 32.45 4.95 -1.32
N ASN A 524 33.19 5.30 -0.26
CA ASN A 524 34.06 6.49 -0.11
C ASN A 524 33.42 7.85 0.25
N ASN A 525 32.19 7.91 0.76
CA ASN A 525 31.57 9.13 1.33
C ASN A 525 31.74 10.39 0.47
N ASN A 526 31.68 10.24 -0.86
CA ASN A 526 32.01 11.30 -1.81
C ASN A 526 30.70 11.94 -2.30
N PRO A 527 30.26 13.10 -1.77
CA PRO A 527 28.92 13.65 -2.02
C PRO A 527 28.77 14.22 -3.44
N SER A 528 29.80 14.07 -4.27
CA SER A 528 29.88 14.54 -5.66
C SER A 528 29.84 13.39 -6.69
N GLY A 529 29.60 12.15 -6.24
CA GLY A 529 29.50 10.96 -7.09
C GLY A 529 28.16 10.88 -7.84
N GLY A 530 28.18 11.17 -9.14
CA GLY A 530 27.03 11.00 -10.02
C GLY A 530 26.66 9.52 -10.27
N PHE A 531 25.70 9.30 -11.18
CA PHE A 531 25.08 8.02 -11.57
C PHE A 531 26.02 6.86 -12.04
N LEU A 532 27.34 7.00 -11.90
CA LEU A 532 28.38 6.04 -12.29
C LEU A 532 29.26 5.70 -11.09
N THR A 533 28.65 5.41 -9.94
CA THR A 533 29.36 5.08 -8.70
C THR A 533 28.87 3.74 -8.14
N PRO A 534 29.80 2.83 -7.76
CA PRO A 534 29.43 1.55 -7.17
C PRO A 534 28.51 1.64 -5.96
N GLN A 535 27.47 0.82 -6.00
CA GLN A 535 26.47 0.62 -4.97
C GLN A 535 26.70 -0.73 -4.28
N TYR A 536 26.42 -0.77 -2.98
CA TYR A 536 26.67 -1.92 -2.14
C TYR A 536 25.49 -2.12 -1.18
N ASN A 537 24.92 -3.32 -1.16
CA ASN A 537 24.21 -3.79 0.03
C ASN A 537 25.23 -4.45 0.98
N LYS A 538 25.10 -4.21 2.28
CA LYS A 538 26.12 -4.62 3.25
C LYS A 538 25.49 -5.26 4.49
N LEU A 539 25.96 -6.46 4.84
CA LEU A 539 25.85 -6.97 6.20
C LEU A 539 26.84 -6.16 7.07
N ILE A 540 26.30 -5.22 7.84
CA ILE A 540 27.08 -4.31 8.70
C ILE A 540 27.57 -5.06 9.92
N THR A 541 26.66 -5.80 10.56
CA THR A 541 26.98 -6.76 11.60
C THR A 541 26.09 -7.98 11.45
N ASN A 542 26.67 -9.14 11.73
CA ASN A 542 25.90 -10.35 12.01
C ASN A 542 25.25 -10.24 13.41
N LEU A 543 24.52 -11.25 13.84
CA LEU A 543 23.93 -11.33 15.17
C LEU A 543 25.01 -11.17 16.26
N VAL A 544 24.93 -10.08 17.03
CA VAL A 544 25.86 -9.72 18.12
C VAL A 544 25.11 -9.08 19.31
N PRO A 545 25.70 -9.04 20.52
CA PRO A 545 25.10 -8.33 21.66
C PRO A 545 25.01 -6.82 21.43
N PHE A 546 24.12 -6.15 22.17
CA PHE A 546 23.87 -4.71 22.00
C PHE A 546 25.14 -3.82 22.03
N SER A 547 26.11 -4.16 22.88
CA SER A 547 27.36 -3.39 23.00
C SER A 547 28.22 -3.36 21.72
N GLU A 548 28.06 -4.32 20.81
CA GLU A 548 28.67 -4.32 19.47
C GLU A 548 27.70 -3.75 18.42
N PHE A 549 26.40 -4.05 18.53
CA PHE A 549 25.36 -3.53 17.64
C PHE A 549 25.25 -2.00 17.65
N SER A 550 25.29 -1.37 18.83
CA SER A 550 25.28 0.10 18.98
C SER A 550 26.45 0.78 18.26
N LEU A 551 27.62 0.14 18.20
CA LEU A 551 28.77 0.63 17.43
C LEU A 551 28.54 0.49 15.91
N ALA A 552 27.89 -0.59 15.47
CA ALA A 552 27.46 -0.77 14.09
C ALA A 552 26.45 0.32 13.69
N LEU A 553 25.39 0.53 14.48
CA LEU A 553 24.35 1.53 14.24
C LEU A 553 24.93 2.95 14.21
N ALA A 554 25.75 3.34 15.19
CA ALA A 554 26.41 4.65 15.21
C ALA A 554 27.28 4.89 13.95
N SER A 555 27.84 3.83 13.36
CA SER A 555 28.63 3.94 12.13
C SER A 555 27.79 4.26 10.88
N MET A 556 26.47 4.03 10.89
CA MET A 556 25.55 4.26 9.75
C MET A 556 25.46 5.71 9.32
N SER A 557 25.59 6.64 10.27
CA SER A 557 25.72 8.08 10.02
C SER A 557 26.81 8.46 9.01
N ASN A 558 27.84 7.62 8.83
CA ASN A 558 28.90 7.85 7.85
C ASN A 558 28.49 7.49 6.41
N TYR A 559 27.52 6.58 6.23
CA TYR A 559 27.08 6.11 4.91
C TYR A 559 25.93 6.96 4.36
N TYR A 560 25.18 7.63 5.23
CA TYR A 560 24.10 8.55 4.89
C TYR A 560 24.61 9.81 4.16
N ASN A 561 24.41 9.89 2.83
CA ASN A 561 24.85 11.01 1.99
C ASN A 561 23.87 11.34 0.83
N GLY A 562 22.58 11.47 1.14
CA GLY A 562 21.63 12.41 0.47
C GLY A 562 21.34 12.31 -1.03
N TYR A 563 21.93 11.37 -1.78
CA TYR A 563 21.65 11.13 -3.21
C TYR A 563 21.92 9.67 -3.57
N LEU A 564 20.92 8.81 -3.37
CA LEU A 564 20.97 7.37 -3.64
C LEU A 564 19.74 6.98 -4.47
N GLY A 565 19.84 7.09 -5.80
CA GLY A 565 18.95 6.33 -6.70
C GLY A 565 19.56 4.95 -6.85
N GLY A 566 18.93 3.93 -6.26
CA GLY A 566 19.53 2.63 -6.03
C GLY A 566 19.07 1.51 -6.98
N LYS A 567 19.53 0.31 -6.65
CA LYS A 567 18.87 -0.97 -6.95
C LYS A 567 18.54 -1.59 -5.58
N GLU A 568 17.32 -1.43 -5.11
CA GLU A 568 16.88 -1.92 -3.79
C GLU A 568 16.61 -3.43 -3.86
N ALA A 569 17.66 -4.26 -3.76
CA ALA A 569 17.56 -5.72 -3.82
C ALA A 569 16.98 -6.37 -2.54
N ILE A 570 15.89 -5.84 -1.99
CA ILE A 570 15.28 -6.31 -0.73
C ILE A 570 14.89 -7.79 -0.82
N LEU A 571 14.38 -8.25 -1.97
CA LEU A 571 14.00 -9.66 -2.17
C LEU A 571 15.23 -10.59 -2.12
N ASP A 572 16.36 -10.14 -2.67
CA ASP A 572 17.63 -10.88 -2.62
C ASP A 572 18.19 -10.92 -1.18
N LEU A 573 18.11 -9.81 -0.45
CA LEU A 573 18.56 -9.73 0.94
C LEU A 573 17.72 -10.63 1.85
N LEU A 574 16.40 -10.66 1.66
CA LEU A 574 15.51 -11.56 2.41
C LEU A 574 15.84 -13.03 2.11
N TYR A 575 15.95 -13.41 0.83
CA TYR A 575 16.35 -14.77 0.44
C TYR A 575 17.70 -15.18 1.02
N LEU A 576 18.69 -14.29 0.97
CA LEU A 576 20.03 -14.54 1.52
C LEU A 576 20.07 -14.56 3.05
N SER A 577 19.08 -13.98 3.73
CA SER A 577 19.00 -14.01 5.20
C SER A 577 18.41 -15.31 5.73
N ILE A 578 17.61 -16.03 4.92
CA ILE A 578 16.91 -17.26 5.30
C ILE A 578 17.50 -18.54 4.67
N HIS A 579 18.47 -18.44 3.74
CA HIS A 579 18.94 -19.60 2.97
C HIS A 579 19.50 -20.74 3.85
N ASN A 580 20.14 -20.41 4.97
CA ASN A 580 20.77 -21.38 5.85
C ASN A 580 19.85 -21.89 6.98
N LEU A 581 18.61 -21.39 7.05
CA LEU A 581 17.57 -21.94 7.94
C LEU A 581 16.97 -23.25 7.40
N VAL A 582 17.07 -23.50 6.10
CA VAL A 582 16.60 -24.75 5.47
C VAL A 582 17.77 -25.62 4.98
N PRO A 583 17.63 -26.96 4.95
CA PRO A 583 18.65 -27.83 4.39
C PRO A 583 18.91 -27.51 2.90
N PHE A 584 20.19 -27.44 2.50
CA PHE A 584 20.65 -27.18 1.13
C PHE A 584 19.74 -27.76 0.02
N GLY A 585 19.37 -29.04 0.09
CA GLY A 585 18.53 -29.71 -0.90
C GLY A 585 17.07 -29.24 -1.02
N ASN A 586 16.61 -28.34 -0.14
CA ASN A 586 15.26 -27.75 -0.15
C ASN A 586 15.23 -26.32 -0.70
N LEU A 587 16.40 -25.68 -0.93
CA LEU A 587 16.45 -24.35 -1.53
C LEU A 587 16.02 -24.40 -3.01
N PRO A 588 15.17 -23.46 -3.48
CA PRO A 588 14.87 -23.28 -4.90
C PRO A 588 16.14 -23.09 -5.73
N TYR A 589 17.06 -22.26 -5.24
CA TYR A 589 18.33 -21.95 -5.89
C TYR A 589 19.49 -22.01 -4.89
N GLN A 590 20.53 -22.76 -5.23
CA GLN A 590 21.69 -22.92 -4.36
C GLN A 590 22.55 -21.65 -4.41
N ILE A 591 23.15 -21.28 -3.28
CA ILE A 591 23.94 -20.04 -3.23
C ILE A 591 25.12 -20.06 -4.20
N ASP A 592 25.72 -21.23 -4.46
CA ASP A 592 26.87 -21.43 -5.35
C ASP A 592 26.61 -21.15 -6.83
N VAL A 593 25.34 -21.05 -7.23
CA VAL A 593 24.92 -20.68 -8.59
C VAL A 593 24.40 -19.23 -8.70
N LEU A 594 24.37 -18.46 -7.61
CA LEU A 594 23.87 -17.09 -7.58
C LEU A 594 25.01 -16.04 -7.63
N SER A 595 24.85 -15.01 -8.46
CA SER A 595 25.81 -13.89 -8.53
C SER A 595 25.18 -12.61 -9.10
N TYR A 596 25.78 -11.46 -8.76
CA TYR A 596 25.55 -10.17 -9.42
C TYR A 596 26.57 -9.90 -10.56
N ASP A 597 27.63 -10.70 -10.68
CA ASP A 597 28.72 -10.48 -11.66
C ASP A 597 28.33 -11.01 -13.06
N TYR A 598 27.68 -10.16 -13.85
CA TYR A 598 27.42 -10.40 -15.27
C TYR A 598 27.62 -9.14 -16.14
N PRO A 599 28.17 -9.29 -17.36
CA PRO A 599 28.37 -8.16 -18.26
C PRO A 599 27.07 -7.78 -18.97
N THR A 600 26.46 -6.67 -18.59
CA THR A 600 25.36 -6.06 -19.34
C THR A 600 25.84 -5.50 -20.69
N SER A 601 24.94 -5.43 -21.68
CA SER A 601 25.27 -4.91 -23.02
C SER A 601 25.37 -3.38 -23.08
N SER A 602 25.21 -2.68 -21.96
CA SER A 602 25.39 -1.24 -21.81
C SER A 602 26.87 -0.85 -21.79
N THR A 603 27.18 0.37 -22.21
CA THR A 603 28.55 0.93 -22.14
C THR A 603 28.95 1.39 -20.73
N VAL A 604 28.24 0.92 -19.71
CA VAL A 604 28.40 1.21 -18.29
C VAL A 604 28.23 -0.15 -17.59
N PRO A 605 29.21 -0.64 -16.83
CA PRO A 605 29.05 -1.82 -15.99
C PRO A 605 27.92 -1.58 -14.97
N ASP A 606 27.18 -2.63 -14.64
CA ASP A 606 26.31 -2.60 -13.46
C ASP A 606 27.21 -2.67 -12.22
N ASP A 607 27.62 -1.50 -11.70
CA ASP A 607 28.44 -1.38 -10.50
C ASP A 607 27.59 -1.65 -9.23
N TYR A 608 27.04 -2.87 -9.09
CA TYR A 608 26.22 -3.28 -7.95
C TYR A 608 26.81 -4.51 -7.26
N TYR A 609 26.96 -4.45 -5.94
CA TYR A 609 27.72 -5.42 -5.15
C TYR A 609 27.06 -5.76 -3.82
N LEU A 610 27.44 -6.90 -3.23
CA LEU A 610 27.07 -7.31 -1.88
C LEU A 610 28.34 -7.46 -1.03
N VAL A 611 28.29 -7.05 0.23
CA VAL A 611 29.40 -7.24 1.19
C VAL A 611 28.87 -7.96 2.44
N PRO A 612 29.37 -9.17 2.77
CA PRO A 612 30.29 -9.98 1.98
C PRO A 612 29.67 -10.44 0.64
N ASP A 613 30.51 -10.90 -0.30
CA ASP A 613 30.03 -11.49 -1.56
C ASP A 613 29.01 -12.61 -1.28
N VAL A 614 28.04 -12.78 -2.19
CA VAL A 614 26.93 -13.76 -2.12
C VAL A 614 27.37 -15.12 -1.55
N GLN A 615 28.49 -15.65 -2.02
CA GLN A 615 29.04 -16.97 -1.63
C GLN A 615 29.53 -17.09 -0.18
N ASN A 616 29.66 -15.97 0.52
CA ASN A 616 30.09 -15.87 1.92
C ASN A 616 29.06 -15.13 2.78
N PHE A 617 27.84 -14.92 2.25
CA PHE A 617 26.75 -14.30 2.98
C PHE A 617 26.02 -15.36 3.82
N GLU A 618 26.07 -15.22 5.13
CA GLU A 618 25.48 -16.16 6.08
C GLU A 618 25.07 -15.41 7.36
N ILE A 619 23.87 -15.66 7.88
CA ILE A 619 23.40 -15.13 9.17
C ILE A 619 23.56 -16.22 10.22
N ASN A 620 24.22 -15.92 11.34
CA ASN A 620 24.62 -16.90 12.35
C ASN A 620 23.49 -17.19 13.35
N TRP A 621 22.30 -17.52 12.84
CA TRP A 621 21.12 -17.85 13.64
C TRP A 621 21.43 -18.89 14.72
N ARG A 622 20.94 -18.70 15.96
CA ARG A 622 21.06 -19.67 17.03
C ARG A 622 20.06 -20.82 16.84
N ASP A 623 20.41 -22.01 17.32
CA ASP A 623 19.63 -23.24 17.09
C ASP A 623 18.32 -23.27 17.89
N ASP A 624 18.29 -22.68 19.08
CA ASP A 624 17.18 -22.70 20.06
C ASP A 624 16.61 -21.28 20.38
N SER A 625 16.69 -20.34 19.43
CA SER A 625 16.19 -18.95 19.60
C SER A 625 14.95 -18.66 18.76
N ASN A 626 14.08 -17.76 19.25
CA ASN A 626 13.05 -17.11 18.43
C ASN A 626 13.73 -16.21 17.39
N ARG A 627 13.36 -16.31 16.11
CA ARG A 627 14.01 -15.56 15.02
C ARG A 627 13.06 -14.50 14.46
N VAL A 628 13.54 -13.28 14.33
CA VAL A 628 12.78 -12.13 13.86
C VAL A 628 13.55 -11.43 12.74
N ILE A 629 12.90 -11.18 11.61
CA ILE A 629 13.41 -10.30 10.56
C ILE A 629 12.51 -9.08 10.47
N ILE A 630 13.10 -7.89 10.60
CA ILE A 630 12.37 -6.63 10.52
C ILE A 630 12.88 -5.88 9.27
N ILE A 631 11.98 -5.51 8.37
CA ILE A 631 12.32 -4.93 7.06
C ILE A 631 11.77 -3.51 6.98
N PHE A 632 12.58 -2.52 6.62
CA PHE A 632 12.14 -1.15 6.38
C PHE A 632 12.45 -0.76 4.93
N SER A 633 11.44 -0.39 4.14
CA SER A 633 11.62 0.13 2.76
C SER A 633 10.37 0.86 2.28
N ASP A 634 10.57 1.89 1.45
CA ASP A 634 9.52 2.62 0.73
C ASP A 634 9.42 2.24 -0.75
N GLU A 635 10.14 1.18 -1.16
CA GLU A 635 10.21 0.69 -2.54
C GLU A 635 9.74 -0.78 -2.64
N PRO A 636 9.16 -1.21 -3.78
CA PRO A 636 8.60 -2.55 -3.94
C PRO A 636 9.71 -3.61 -3.99
N MET A 637 9.46 -4.82 -3.49
CA MET A 637 10.50 -5.87 -3.43
C MET A 637 11.06 -6.24 -4.82
N GLN A 638 12.34 -5.94 -5.06
CA GLN A 638 13.05 -6.26 -6.30
C GLN A 638 14.15 -7.32 -6.09
N SER A 639 14.40 -8.12 -7.13
CA SER A 639 15.54 -9.05 -7.23
C SER A 639 16.43 -8.68 -8.42
N TYR A 640 17.74 -8.72 -8.18
CA TYR A 640 18.81 -8.46 -9.14
C TYR A 640 19.82 -9.61 -9.21
N LEU A 641 19.76 -10.59 -8.29
CA LEU A 641 20.52 -11.84 -8.37
C LEU A 641 20.17 -12.62 -9.64
N LYS A 642 21.21 -13.16 -10.28
CA LYS A 642 21.12 -14.01 -11.47
C LYS A 642 21.65 -15.40 -11.19
N MET A 643 21.09 -16.37 -11.90
CA MET A 643 21.45 -17.79 -11.79
C MET A 643 22.42 -18.20 -12.90
N PHE A 644 23.42 -19.01 -12.58
CA PHE A 644 24.48 -19.41 -13.50
C PHE A 644 24.64 -20.94 -13.53
N GLY A 645 24.93 -21.51 -14.70
CA GLY A 645 25.40 -22.90 -14.80
C GLY A 645 26.84 -23.09 -14.26
N ASP A 646 27.64 -22.02 -14.31
CA ASP A 646 28.98 -21.89 -13.73
C ASP A 646 29.21 -20.40 -13.43
N THR A 647 29.33 -20.01 -12.16
CA THR A 647 29.54 -18.60 -11.75
C THR A 647 30.87 -18.01 -12.22
N SER A 648 31.77 -18.81 -12.81
CA SER A 648 32.98 -18.34 -13.49
C SER A 648 32.83 -18.14 -15.02
N ASP A 649 31.69 -18.51 -15.60
CA ASP A 649 31.37 -18.29 -17.02
C ASP A 649 30.00 -17.61 -17.19
N TRP A 650 30.04 -16.30 -17.41
CA TRP A 650 28.86 -15.46 -17.65
C TRP A 650 27.99 -15.91 -18.83
N MET A 651 28.52 -16.71 -19.77
CA MET A 651 27.72 -17.27 -20.87
C MET A 651 26.75 -18.37 -20.42
N THR A 652 26.81 -18.79 -19.15
CA THR A 652 25.93 -19.80 -18.55
C THR A 652 24.76 -19.19 -17.75
N ILE A 653 24.58 -17.87 -17.81
CA ILE A 653 23.49 -17.16 -17.15
C ILE A 653 22.11 -17.64 -17.65
N TYR A 654 21.21 -17.88 -16.70
CA TYR A 654 19.77 -18.01 -16.94
C TYR A 654 19.13 -16.66 -16.60
N ASP A 655 18.22 -16.18 -17.45
CA ASP A 655 17.53 -14.89 -17.25
C ASP A 655 16.35 -15.00 -16.25
N GLU A 656 16.57 -15.78 -15.20
CA GLU A 656 15.67 -15.98 -14.07
C GLU A 656 16.18 -15.17 -12.86
N TYR A 657 15.24 -14.68 -12.05
CA TYR A 657 15.45 -13.89 -10.83
C TYR A 657 14.75 -14.59 -9.67
N ILE A 658 15.14 -14.30 -8.42
CA ILE A 658 14.38 -14.77 -7.25
C ILE A 658 12.95 -14.21 -7.34
N GLN A 659 11.94 -15.07 -7.20
CA GLN A 659 10.53 -14.65 -7.15
C GLN A 659 10.00 -14.71 -5.71
N GLN A 660 8.94 -13.94 -5.42
CA GLN A 660 8.20 -14.00 -4.15
C GLN A 660 7.83 -15.43 -3.75
N GLN A 661 7.38 -16.26 -4.71
CA GLN A 661 7.01 -17.65 -4.43
C GLN A 661 8.21 -18.50 -3.98
N ASP A 662 9.44 -18.20 -4.41
CA ASP A 662 10.64 -18.93 -4.00
C ASP A 662 10.95 -18.69 -2.53
N ILE A 663 10.79 -17.45 -2.05
CA ILE A 663 10.90 -17.11 -0.62
C ILE A 663 9.79 -17.80 0.17
N LEU A 664 8.52 -17.72 -0.27
CA LEU A 664 7.40 -18.39 0.42
C LEU A 664 7.59 -19.91 0.51
N ASN A 665 8.20 -20.54 -0.50
CA ASN A 665 8.56 -21.96 -0.48
C ASN A 665 9.65 -22.28 0.57
N VAL A 666 10.61 -21.38 0.78
CA VAL A 666 11.63 -21.52 1.85
C VAL A 666 11.00 -21.31 3.23
N LEU A 667 10.19 -20.25 3.40
CA LEU A 667 9.52 -19.93 4.68
C LEU A 667 8.61 -21.07 5.14
N ALA A 668 7.88 -21.73 4.23
CA ALA A 668 7.07 -22.91 4.54
C ALA A 668 7.87 -24.14 5.03
N GLY A 669 9.20 -24.12 4.88
CA GLY A 669 10.14 -25.12 5.41
C GLY A 669 10.88 -24.68 6.68
N THR A 670 10.71 -23.43 7.11
CA THR A 670 11.33 -22.83 8.30
C THR A 670 10.33 -22.87 9.47
N PHE A 671 10.83 -23.07 10.68
CA PHE A 671 10.07 -22.95 11.92
C PHE A 671 10.72 -21.87 12.78
N ASP A 672 9.92 -21.25 13.64
CA ASP A 672 10.37 -20.30 14.67
C ASP A 672 11.07 -19.06 14.08
N LEU A 673 10.57 -18.59 12.93
CA LEU A 673 10.91 -17.33 12.26
C LEU A 673 9.65 -16.52 12.04
N LYS A 674 9.64 -15.24 12.47
CA LYS A 674 8.63 -14.23 12.12
C LYS A 674 9.24 -13.09 11.30
N ILE A 675 8.44 -12.50 10.40
CA ILE A 675 8.83 -11.37 9.56
C ILE A 675 7.89 -10.19 9.83
N TYR A 676 8.46 -9.01 10.04
CA TYR A 676 7.73 -7.77 10.32
C TYR A 676 8.18 -6.66 9.35
N PRO A 677 7.44 -6.44 8.24
CA PRO A 677 7.71 -5.36 7.31
C PRO A 677 7.10 -4.04 7.79
N PHE A 678 7.89 -2.98 7.65
CA PHE A 678 7.53 -1.57 7.76
C PHE A 678 7.62 -0.93 6.38
N THR A 679 6.47 -0.66 5.76
CA THR A 679 6.38 -0.03 4.43
C THR A 679 5.23 0.96 4.39
N PRO A 680 5.14 1.86 3.40
CA PRO A 680 3.91 2.58 3.11
C PRO A 680 2.76 1.62 2.77
N GLU A 681 1.51 1.97 3.10
CA GLU A 681 0.30 1.16 2.81
C GLU A 681 0.22 0.75 1.32
N SER A 682 0.64 1.63 0.40
CA SER A 682 0.66 1.33 -1.05
C SER A 682 1.52 0.12 -1.48
N LEU A 683 2.42 -0.35 -0.61
CA LEU A 683 3.29 -1.52 -0.84
C LEU A 683 2.89 -2.75 -0.01
N LYS A 684 1.93 -2.61 0.91
CA LYS A 684 1.37 -3.70 1.71
C LYS A 684 0.78 -4.77 0.80
N ASP A 685 -0.24 -4.42 0.01
CA ASP A 685 -0.98 -5.33 -0.88
C ASP A 685 -0.70 -5.18 -2.39
N GLY A 686 0.11 -4.19 -2.78
CA GLY A 686 0.24 -3.75 -4.17
C GLY A 686 0.63 -4.83 -5.19
N ILE A 687 -0.31 -5.21 -6.08
CA ILE A 687 -0.02 -5.98 -7.30
C ILE A 687 0.60 -5.04 -8.35
N SER A 688 1.88 -4.70 -8.17
CA SER A 688 2.62 -3.97 -9.20
C SER A 688 2.84 -4.86 -10.43
N GLY A 689 2.52 -4.34 -11.62
CA GLY A 689 2.47 -5.10 -12.89
C GLY A 689 3.81 -5.67 -13.42
N PHE A 690 4.86 -5.69 -12.60
CA PHE A 690 6.17 -6.25 -12.88
C PHE A 690 6.54 -7.43 -11.96
N GLY A 691 5.66 -7.86 -11.04
CA GLY A 691 5.89 -9.02 -10.18
C GLY A 691 6.72 -8.73 -8.92
N SER A 692 6.93 -7.46 -8.60
CA SER A 692 7.52 -6.99 -7.33
C SER A 692 6.41 -6.89 -6.27
N GLY A 693 6.62 -7.59 -5.15
CA GLY A 693 5.53 -8.16 -4.36
C GLY A 693 5.03 -7.36 -3.16
N ASN A 694 3.79 -7.70 -2.77
CA ASN A 694 3.16 -7.45 -1.47
C ASN A 694 4.13 -7.84 -0.32
N TYR A 695 4.24 -6.97 0.70
CA TYR A 695 5.08 -7.20 1.88
C TYR A 695 4.37 -7.98 2.99
N GLU A 696 3.07 -7.75 3.19
CA GLU A 696 2.28 -8.38 4.26
C GLU A 696 2.26 -9.91 4.16
N ILE A 697 2.28 -10.48 2.95
CA ILE A 697 2.26 -11.92 2.72
C ILE A 697 3.41 -12.67 3.40
N TYR A 698 4.58 -12.03 3.60
CA TYR A 698 5.69 -12.63 4.34
C TYR A 698 5.45 -12.61 5.85
N ALA A 699 4.79 -11.56 6.36
CA ALA A 699 4.33 -11.48 7.73
C ALA A 699 3.26 -12.56 7.99
N THR A 700 2.21 -12.59 7.18
CA THR A 700 1.12 -13.59 7.25
C THR A 700 1.65 -15.03 7.14
N ALA A 701 2.62 -15.28 6.23
CA ALA A 701 3.21 -16.62 6.06
C ALA A 701 4.04 -17.09 7.27
N THR A 702 4.48 -16.17 8.12
CA THR A 702 5.34 -16.45 9.28
C THR A 702 4.66 -16.21 10.62
N GLY A 703 3.44 -15.64 10.63
CA GLY A 703 2.72 -15.26 11.84
C GLY A 703 3.23 -13.97 12.49
N GLY A 704 3.93 -13.12 11.72
CA GLY A 704 4.22 -11.73 12.08
C GLY A 704 3.10 -10.76 11.64
N LYS A 705 3.37 -9.46 11.78
CA LYS A 705 2.43 -8.35 11.52
C LYS A 705 3.08 -7.33 10.56
N TRP A 706 2.29 -6.70 9.70
CA TRP A 706 2.72 -5.56 8.89
C TRP A 706 2.51 -4.26 9.68
N TYR A 707 3.42 -3.30 9.51
CA TYR A 707 3.33 -1.96 10.09
C TYR A 707 3.50 -0.88 9.02
N GLU A 708 2.86 0.26 9.23
CA GLU A 708 3.10 1.43 8.40
C GLU A 708 4.50 2.02 8.70
N LEU A 709 5.20 2.43 7.64
CA LEU A 709 6.46 3.17 7.76
C LEU A 709 6.15 4.64 8.05
N SER A 710 6.60 5.14 9.20
CA SER A 710 6.35 6.51 9.67
C SER A 710 7.65 7.31 9.85
N ASP A 711 7.57 8.62 9.63
CA ASP A 711 8.64 9.58 9.97
C ASP A 711 8.58 10.05 11.45
N ILE A 712 7.58 9.56 12.21
CA ILE A 712 7.41 9.82 13.64
C ILE A 712 8.18 8.75 14.44
N THR A 713 9.23 9.20 15.13
CA THR A 713 10.12 8.30 15.90
C THR A 713 9.40 7.55 17.02
N ALA A 714 8.38 8.14 17.63
CA ALA A 714 7.62 7.55 18.73
C ALA A 714 6.81 6.32 18.27
N GLU A 715 6.06 6.44 17.18
CA GLU A 715 5.28 5.34 16.58
C GLU A 715 6.19 4.17 16.17
N MET A 716 7.29 4.49 15.47
CA MET A 716 8.30 3.50 15.07
C MET A 716 8.93 2.79 16.27
N TYR A 717 9.13 3.49 17.40
CA TYR A 717 9.62 2.88 18.64
C TYR A 717 8.56 1.98 19.31
N LEU A 718 7.30 2.42 19.40
CA LEU A 718 6.20 1.65 19.99
C LEU A 718 5.95 0.34 19.22
N ASN A 719 5.89 0.41 17.89
CA ASN A 719 5.74 -0.77 17.02
C ASN A 719 6.92 -1.76 17.20
N LEU A 720 8.14 -1.26 17.39
CA LEU A 720 9.30 -2.10 17.72
C LEU A 720 9.19 -2.77 19.09
N MET A 721 8.66 -2.07 20.10
CA MET A 721 8.40 -2.64 21.44
C MET A 721 7.33 -3.73 21.40
N GLU A 722 6.23 -3.53 20.66
CA GLU A 722 5.19 -4.56 20.44
C GLU A 722 5.81 -5.84 19.85
N ILE A 723 6.68 -5.71 18.85
CA ILE A 723 7.39 -6.84 18.24
C ILE A 723 8.25 -7.60 19.27
N ILE A 724 8.88 -6.94 20.25
CA ILE A 724 9.62 -7.66 21.30
C ILE A 724 8.66 -8.38 22.25
N GLY A 725 7.60 -7.71 22.71
CA GLY A 725 6.59 -8.32 23.58
C GLY A 725 6.02 -9.61 22.97
N GLU A 726 5.77 -9.63 21.66
CA GLU A 726 5.28 -10.81 20.93
C GLU A 726 6.30 -11.95 20.70
N ASN A 727 7.60 -11.72 20.89
CA ASN A 727 8.67 -12.62 20.41
C ASN A 727 9.75 -12.98 21.42
N ALA A 728 10.03 -12.12 22.39
CA ALA A 728 11.07 -12.34 23.38
C ALA A 728 10.51 -12.55 24.80
N CYS A 729 9.23 -12.35 25.06
CA CYS A 729 8.64 -12.50 26.39
C CYS A 729 7.84 -13.81 26.53
N GLU A 730 8.14 -14.65 27.55
CA GLU A 730 7.41 -15.91 27.85
C GLU A 730 7.14 -16.16 29.35
#